data_AF-A0A8S7I9H8-F1
#
_entry.id   AF-A0A8S7I9H8-F1
#
_cell.length_a   1.000
_cell.length_b   1.000
_cell.length_c   1.000
_cell.angle_alpha   90.00
_cell.angle_beta   90.00
_cell.angle_gamma   90.00
#
_symmetry.space_group_name_H-M   'P 1'
#
loop_
_entity.id
_entity.type
_entity.pdbx_description
1 polymer ?
#
loop_
_entity_poly.entity_id
_entity_poly.type
_entity_poly.pdbx_seq_one_letter_code
_entity_poly.pdbx_strand_id
1 'polypeptide(L)'
;MSKPENGQQLPAICWPVPKNNRGGEFSNLEEMLAHLEGEATGHWLIGRHGMWHGGIHITDTSTPWCALSGQSMNEAVDFPVPFKGEQPVRCMADGEVVAYRINRDYLSMPWYWGDLHYSGSFVLIRHRIQPGETAESGLTFYTLYMHLAPWLAYPEPDSTAFKVADGQYLNAYVDVPRQWVVAELPPGTRVIWDKAVSADTMTGSNGRQYARVTLAEPVTGRMNLNAGDRVWTVCDKGNLVPVRDSIIRPAWWSPFLPPSRETVQFDTVVCPTPYPIKAGAPVGHLGYFQIPTDNGHEKRYQVHIECLTTDDLPRFLSNPEGVGRDTPAFARCPKDIPVYLKYTDGEIYKGLITTESETVIALSGQAVTDKEGKCYWPEGGMSRGLLAESDVQLLSRYDLADRGFEATEDNPVSFDHLDGKRQPKGLVRTIFERFFNVAINDGKLYSKIVAFNYRQLLEQIDDAKSPRYNPELYRRAVQNPSMREHLYRLCVKHPSEWYYSSESSVWKAFFTPQLKRDAPEWYAYSMKFLTDLRWMYRVAGMVENPWHMHPLVFLDAINNIGMTLDEARVRAFMRMIRVGEGTVGEVGYETLFGKQSFIKDYHKDFSDHPNIIITRSTLKSSSSAAGAYQVMGYTWNDPNMLSYRKKYGIVDFSPKSQDEFCVLILKYKRKGALKLIIDGDIDGALDILSYEWASLPPARYPQPTKSKSEVMSLYNKYLLEELSGETDLHLPIGYIKQVYNGV
;
A
#
# COMPACT_ATOMS: atom_id res chain seq x y z
N MET A 1 -18.01 -19.35 -15.03
CA MET A 1 -16.59 -19.64 -14.71
C MET A 1 -15.82 -19.51 -16.00
N SER A 2 -15.01 -18.46 -16.17
CA SER A 2 -13.98 -18.43 -17.20
C SER A 2 -13.00 -19.58 -16.94
N LYS A 3 -12.50 -20.23 -17.99
CA LYS A 3 -11.46 -21.26 -17.87
C LYS A 3 -10.27 -20.68 -17.08
N PRO A 4 -9.55 -21.48 -16.27
CA PRO A 4 -8.27 -21.03 -15.74
C PRO A 4 -7.39 -20.64 -16.93
N GLU A 5 -7.02 -19.37 -17.00
CA GLU A 5 -6.00 -18.93 -17.95
C GLU A 5 -4.67 -19.53 -17.49
N ASN A 6 -3.99 -20.24 -18.39
CA ASN A 6 -2.62 -20.66 -18.15
C ASN A 6 -1.74 -19.41 -18.08
N GLY A 7 -0.77 -19.42 -17.16
CA GLY A 7 0.18 -18.34 -16.97
C GLY A 7 0.06 -17.64 -15.62
N GLN A 8 1.14 -16.95 -15.26
CA GLN A 8 1.25 -16.24 -13.99
C GLN A 8 0.28 -15.05 -13.90
N GLN A 9 -0.39 -14.91 -12.75
CA GLN A 9 -1.25 -13.77 -12.40
C GLN A 9 -0.86 -13.25 -11.02
N LEU A 10 -0.25 -12.07 -10.98
CA LEU A 10 0.19 -11.44 -9.74
C LEU A 10 -0.52 -10.10 -9.57
N PRO A 11 -1.39 -9.94 -8.57
CA PRO A 11 -2.01 -8.65 -8.33
C PRO A 11 -0.96 -7.67 -7.81
N ALA A 12 -1.03 -6.42 -8.25
CA ALA A 12 -0.35 -5.33 -7.54
C ALA A 12 -0.88 -5.27 -6.11
N ILE A 13 -0.04 -4.95 -5.14
CA ILE A 13 -0.40 -4.87 -3.71
C ILE A 13 0.08 -3.54 -3.11
N CYS A 14 -0.75 -2.92 -2.26
CA CYS A 14 -0.39 -1.72 -1.50
C CYS A 14 -1.02 -1.72 -0.11
N TRP A 15 -0.59 -0.77 0.73
CA TRP A 15 -1.17 -0.59 2.05
C TRP A 15 -2.59 -0.01 1.98
N PRO A 16 -3.51 -0.42 2.89
CA PRO A 16 -4.91 0.01 2.85
C PRO A 16 -5.09 1.50 3.19
N VAL A 17 -4.11 2.15 3.78
CA VAL A 17 -4.14 3.58 4.10
C VAL A 17 -2.77 4.21 3.81
N PRO A 18 -2.70 5.51 3.52
CA PRO A 18 -1.43 6.22 3.46
C PRO A 18 -0.92 6.56 4.87
N LYS A 19 0.39 6.77 4.97
CA LYS A 19 1.13 7.12 6.18
C LYS A 19 0.80 8.51 6.75
N ASN A 20 0.28 9.42 5.94
CA ASN A 20 -0.05 10.77 6.36
C ASN A 20 -1.11 11.42 5.45
N ASN A 21 -1.58 12.59 5.86
CA ASN A 21 -2.56 13.40 5.13
C ASN A 21 -2.12 13.88 3.73
N ARG A 22 -0.84 13.73 3.36
CA ARG A 22 -0.31 14.05 2.03
C ARG A 22 -0.23 12.83 1.11
N GLY A 23 -0.66 11.66 1.56
CA GLY A 23 -0.64 10.43 0.76
C GLY A 23 0.73 9.75 0.73
N GLY A 24 1.58 9.93 1.76
CA GLY A 24 2.84 9.19 1.87
C GLY A 24 2.64 7.68 2.03
N GLU A 25 3.62 6.87 1.64
CA GLU A 25 3.59 5.41 1.81
C GLU A 25 4.36 4.94 3.04
N PHE A 26 3.98 3.77 3.55
CA PHE A 26 4.81 2.99 4.47
C PHE A 26 5.86 2.19 3.69
N SER A 27 7.08 2.12 4.22
CA SER A 27 8.24 1.54 3.55
C SER A 27 8.24 0.02 3.60
N ASN A 28 7.60 -0.57 4.62
CA ASN A 28 7.54 -2.01 4.86
C ASN A 28 6.41 -2.36 5.85
N LEU A 29 6.17 -3.68 6.01
CA LEU A 29 5.16 -4.23 6.93
C LEU A 29 5.35 -3.78 8.38
N GLU A 30 6.57 -3.77 8.91
CA GLU A 30 6.81 -3.40 10.31
C GLU A 30 6.47 -1.94 10.59
N GLU A 31 6.71 -1.04 9.65
CA GLU A 31 6.29 0.36 9.76
C GLU A 31 4.76 0.50 9.77
N MET A 32 4.06 -0.27 8.92
CA MET A 32 2.59 -0.30 8.88
C MET A 32 2.00 -0.92 10.16
N LEU A 33 2.59 -2.00 10.69
CA LEU A 33 2.14 -2.63 11.92
C LEU A 33 2.39 -1.72 13.13
N ALA A 34 3.54 -1.06 13.21
CA ALA A 34 3.85 -0.07 14.25
C ALA A 34 2.86 1.10 14.24
N HIS A 35 2.43 1.54 13.06
CA HIS A 35 1.38 2.56 12.91
C HIS A 35 0.05 2.14 13.56
N LEU A 36 -0.27 0.84 13.54
CA LEU A 36 -1.47 0.28 14.14
C LEU A 36 -1.31 -0.12 15.62
N GLU A 37 -0.11 -0.11 16.19
CA GLU A 37 0.09 -0.43 17.62
C GLU A 37 -0.63 0.55 18.55
N GLY A 38 -0.97 1.76 18.07
CA GLY A 38 -1.79 2.73 18.80
C GLY A 38 -3.28 2.42 18.84
N GLU A 39 -3.75 1.42 18.09
CA GLU A 39 -5.16 1.04 18.06
C GLU A 39 -5.59 0.33 19.34
N ALA A 40 -6.67 0.80 19.95
CA ALA A 40 -7.10 0.27 21.26
C ALA A 40 -7.94 -1.03 21.13
N THR A 41 -8.36 -1.40 19.92
CA THR A 41 -9.26 -2.52 19.60
C THR A 41 -9.02 -3.06 18.20
N GLY A 42 -9.68 -4.17 17.85
CA GLY A 42 -9.63 -4.71 16.50
C GLY A 42 -8.37 -5.54 16.25
N HIS A 43 -7.93 -6.25 17.28
CA HIS A 43 -6.77 -7.13 17.22
C HIS A 43 -7.15 -8.47 16.61
N TRP A 44 -6.27 -8.98 15.75
CA TRP A 44 -6.39 -10.25 15.05
C TRP A 44 -6.77 -11.43 15.98
N LEU A 45 -7.72 -12.24 15.52
CA LEU A 45 -8.30 -13.47 16.10
C LEU A 45 -9.16 -13.31 17.36
N ILE A 46 -8.70 -12.52 18.35
CA ILE A 46 -9.40 -12.35 19.62
C ILE A 46 -9.49 -10.85 19.96
N GLY A 47 -10.71 -10.33 19.84
CA GLY A 47 -11.03 -8.94 20.11
C GLY A 47 -10.97 -8.56 21.60
N ARG A 48 -11.17 -7.25 21.89
CA ARG A 48 -11.09 -6.70 23.27
C ARG A 48 -11.99 -7.44 24.26
N HIS A 49 -13.18 -7.87 23.83
CA HIS A 49 -14.17 -8.54 24.68
C HIS A 49 -14.09 -10.07 24.63
N GLY A 50 -13.01 -10.65 24.07
CA GLY A 50 -12.89 -12.11 23.95
C GLY A 50 -13.63 -12.72 22.75
N MET A 51 -14.34 -11.89 21.98
CA MET A 51 -15.05 -12.31 20.78
C MET A 51 -14.06 -12.65 19.65
N TRP A 52 -14.46 -13.58 18.78
CA TRP A 52 -13.85 -13.77 17.47
C TRP A 52 -13.67 -12.44 16.73
N HIS A 53 -12.54 -12.29 16.05
CA HIS A 53 -12.24 -11.12 15.23
C HIS A 53 -11.44 -11.54 13.99
N GLY A 54 -12.13 -11.63 12.85
CA GLY A 54 -11.58 -12.13 11.57
C GLY A 54 -10.76 -11.11 10.76
N GLY A 55 -10.39 -9.98 11.37
CA GLY A 55 -9.81 -8.85 10.65
C GLY A 55 -8.95 -7.93 11.51
N ILE A 56 -8.80 -6.69 11.05
CA ILE A 56 -8.15 -5.60 11.78
C ILE A 56 -9.03 -4.35 11.74
N HIS A 57 -8.90 -3.49 12.75
CA HIS A 57 -9.47 -2.14 12.69
C HIS A 57 -8.39 -1.12 12.35
N ILE A 58 -8.76 -0.13 11.55
CA ILE A 58 -8.02 1.12 11.40
C ILE A 58 -8.98 2.24 11.79
N THR A 59 -8.58 3.10 12.72
CA THR A 59 -9.44 4.17 13.26
C THR A 59 -8.85 5.56 13.06
N ASP A 60 -9.64 6.58 13.41
CA ASP A 60 -9.19 7.96 13.49
C ASP A 60 -8.07 8.18 14.51
N THR A 61 -7.82 7.23 15.41
CA THR A 61 -6.71 7.31 16.38
C THR A 61 -5.35 7.23 15.68
N SER A 62 -5.17 6.26 14.78
CA SER A 62 -3.93 6.11 14.01
C SER A 62 -3.96 6.90 12.71
N THR A 63 -5.13 6.99 12.07
CA THR A 63 -5.27 7.44 10.68
C THR A 63 -6.38 8.50 10.53
N PRO A 64 -6.31 9.63 11.25
CA PRO A 64 -7.37 10.65 11.28
C PRO A 64 -7.65 11.28 9.92
N TRP A 65 -6.65 11.34 9.03
CA TRP A 65 -6.82 11.85 7.66
C TRP A 65 -7.67 10.96 6.75
N CYS A 66 -7.98 9.72 7.18
CA CYS A 66 -8.92 8.84 6.49
C CYS A 66 -10.36 8.91 7.04
N ALA A 67 -10.57 9.60 8.15
CA ALA A 67 -11.91 9.80 8.70
C ALA A 67 -12.67 10.88 7.91
N LEU A 68 -13.96 10.64 7.68
CA LEU A 68 -14.83 11.57 6.97
C LEU A 68 -16.09 11.82 7.79
N SER A 69 -16.18 13.02 8.35
CA SER A 69 -17.37 13.44 9.09
C SER A 69 -18.52 13.76 8.14
N GLY A 70 -19.70 13.20 8.44
CA GLY A 70 -20.96 13.54 7.80
C GLY A 70 -21.60 14.79 8.41
N GLN A 71 -22.92 14.91 8.19
CA GLN A 71 -23.73 16.04 8.67
C GLN A 71 -24.54 15.70 9.93
N SER A 72 -24.35 14.52 10.52
CA SER A 72 -25.15 14.09 11.68
C SER A 72 -24.82 14.94 12.92
N MET A 73 -25.86 15.32 13.67
CA MET A 73 -25.67 16.02 14.95
C MET A 73 -24.87 15.18 15.95
N ASN A 74 -25.03 13.86 15.94
CA ASN A 74 -24.30 12.97 16.86
C ASN A 74 -22.80 12.97 16.54
N GLU A 75 -22.43 13.00 15.26
CA GLU A 75 -21.04 13.18 14.84
C GLU A 75 -20.49 14.51 15.35
N ALA A 76 -21.24 15.60 15.23
CA ALA A 76 -20.81 16.93 15.68
C ALA A 76 -20.67 17.05 17.21
N VAL A 77 -21.51 16.33 17.97
CA VAL A 77 -21.41 16.26 19.44
C VAL A 77 -20.18 15.45 19.87
N ASP A 78 -19.95 14.31 19.22
CA ASP A 78 -18.84 13.44 19.57
C ASP A 78 -17.48 13.96 19.09
N PHE A 79 -17.48 14.61 17.93
CA PHE A 79 -16.31 15.18 17.25
C PHE A 79 -16.61 16.64 16.84
N PRO A 80 -16.44 17.61 17.75
CA PRO A 80 -16.75 19.03 17.48
C PRO A 80 -15.95 19.65 16.34
N VAL A 81 -14.80 19.04 16.00
CA VAL A 81 -14.01 19.38 14.82
C VAL A 81 -14.20 18.27 13.79
N PRO A 82 -14.87 18.54 12.66
CA PRO A 82 -15.14 17.51 11.66
C PRO A 82 -13.85 17.09 10.94
N PHE A 83 -13.73 15.78 10.68
CA PHE A 83 -12.67 15.23 9.84
C PHE A 83 -12.97 15.47 8.36
N LYS A 84 -11.92 15.80 7.60
CA LYS A 84 -12.05 16.28 6.22
C LYS A 84 -11.93 15.20 5.16
N GLY A 85 -11.63 13.95 5.54
CA GLY A 85 -11.33 12.87 4.60
C GLY A 85 -10.23 13.25 3.60
N GLU A 86 -9.09 13.76 4.08
CA GLU A 86 -8.00 14.19 3.20
C GLU A 86 -7.42 13.05 2.36
N GLN A 87 -7.51 11.81 2.84
CA GLN A 87 -7.09 10.62 2.11
C GLN A 87 -8.13 9.50 2.23
N PRO A 88 -8.31 8.67 1.20
CA PRO A 88 -9.20 7.52 1.26
C PRO A 88 -8.51 6.28 1.85
N VAL A 89 -9.31 5.36 2.39
CA VAL A 89 -8.96 3.94 2.47
C VAL A 89 -8.85 3.39 1.05
N ARG A 90 -7.86 2.53 0.81
CA ARG A 90 -7.44 2.07 -0.51
C ARG A 90 -7.63 0.58 -0.69
N CYS A 91 -7.89 0.19 -1.94
CA CYS A 91 -7.90 -1.20 -2.36
C CYS A 91 -6.49 -1.78 -2.19
N MET A 92 -6.34 -2.86 -1.42
CA MET A 92 -5.01 -3.41 -1.08
C MET A 92 -4.42 -4.25 -2.19
N ALA A 93 -5.23 -4.78 -3.11
CA ALA A 93 -4.76 -5.61 -4.20
C ALA A 93 -5.63 -5.43 -5.45
N ASP A 94 -5.06 -5.63 -6.63
CA ASP A 94 -5.83 -5.68 -7.87
C ASP A 94 -6.94 -6.73 -7.77
N GLY A 95 -8.14 -6.37 -8.24
CA GLY A 95 -9.30 -7.26 -8.11
C GLY A 95 -10.55 -6.71 -8.77
N GLU A 96 -11.69 -7.19 -8.32
CA GLU A 96 -13.01 -6.84 -8.83
C GLU A 96 -14.04 -6.73 -7.71
N VAL A 97 -14.93 -5.75 -7.80
CA VAL A 97 -16.01 -5.57 -6.82
C VAL A 97 -17.08 -6.61 -7.08
N VAL A 98 -17.38 -7.44 -6.07
CA VAL A 98 -18.30 -8.58 -6.19
C VAL A 98 -19.54 -8.47 -5.31
N ALA A 99 -19.47 -7.68 -4.26
CA ALA A 99 -20.63 -7.35 -3.43
C ALA A 99 -20.38 -6.02 -2.71
N TYR A 100 -21.46 -5.29 -2.42
CA TYR A 100 -21.39 -4.08 -1.60
C TYR A 100 -22.73 -3.78 -0.94
N ARG A 101 -22.69 -2.91 0.06
CA ARG A 101 -23.84 -2.16 0.55
C ARG A 101 -23.43 -0.71 0.71
N ILE A 102 -24.16 0.19 0.06
CA ILE A 102 -24.04 1.63 0.28
C ILE A 102 -25.21 2.01 1.17
N ASN A 103 -24.95 2.36 2.43
CA ASN A 103 -26.00 2.97 3.23
C ASN A 103 -26.18 4.43 2.82
N ARG A 104 -27.43 4.88 2.78
CA ARG A 104 -27.72 6.29 2.49
C ARG A 104 -27.16 7.17 3.61
N ASP A 105 -27.42 6.77 4.85
CA ASP A 105 -26.91 7.39 6.07
C ASP A 105 -26.52 6.30 7.09
N TYR A 106 -25.96 6.67 8.24
CA TYR A 106 -25.66 5.74 9.32
C TYR A 106 -26.91 5.01 9.82
N LEU A 107 -26.74 3.75 10.21
CA LEU A 107 -27.77 2.99 10.89
C LEU A 107 -27.91 3.49 12.32
N SER A 108 -29.13 3.48 12.86
CA SER A 108 -29.40 3.91 14.23
C SER A 108 -30.12 2.84 15.05
N MET A 109 -29.97 2.93 16.37
CA MET A 109 -30.72 2.13 17.33
C MET A 109 -30.96 2.90 18.63
N PRO A 110 -32.18 2.84 19.19
CA PRO A 110 -32.46 3.32 20.54
C PRO A 110 -31.54 2.72 21.62
N TRP A 111 -30.98 3.58 22.45
CA TRP A 111 -30.25 3.23 23.68
C TRP A 111 -30.70 4.14 24.84
N TYR A 112 -30.26 3.83 26.08
CA TYR A 112 -30.72 4.49 27.31
C TYR A 112 -30.70 6.03 27.28
N TRP A 113 -29.72 6.62 26.58
CA TRP A 113 -29.44 8.06 26.59
C TRP A 113 -29.63 8.72 25.22
N GLY A 114 -30.17 7.98 24.25
CA GLY A 114 -30.32 8.43 22.87
C GLY A 114 -29.96 7.33 21.87
N ASP A 115 -30.18 7.61 20.59
CA ASP A 115 -29.90 6.65 19.53
C ASP A 115 -28.40 6.52 19.29
N LEU A 116 -27.90 5.29 19.27
CA LEU A 116 -26.54 4.96 18.85
C LEU A 116 -26.48 4.77 17.35
N HIS A 117 -25.40 5.28 16.74
CA HIS A 117 -25.19 5.31 15.30
C HIS A 117 -23.97 4.50 14.91
N TYR A 118 -24.06 3.76 13.81
CA TYR A 118 -22.95 2.98 13.28
C TYR A 118 -23.05 2.79 11.77
N SER A 119 -21.89 2.68 11.13
CA SER A 119 -21.84 2.37 9.70
C SER A 119 -22.15 0.91 9.40
N GLY A 120 -23.07 0.69 8.45
CA GLY A 120 -23.30 -0.59 7.79
C GLY A 120 -22.73 -0.68 6.38
N SER A 121 -22.11 0.37 5.85
CA SER A 121 -21.62 0.36 4.46
C SER A 121 -20.40 -0.56 4.33
N PHE A 122 -20.35 -1.30 3.24
CA PHE A 122 -19.19 -2.15 2.93
C PHE A 122 -18.99 -2.35 1.44
N VAL A 123 -17.78 -2.75 1.08
CA VAL A 123 -17.47 -3.36 -0.23
C VAL A 123 -16.64 -4.62 -0.03
N LEU A 124 -16.93 -5.62 -0.85
CA LEU A 124 -16.20 -6.87 -0.94
C LEU A 124 -15.52 -6.94 -2.31
N ILE A 125 -14.21 -7.11 -2.28
CA ILE A 125 -13.37 -7.17 -3.48
C ILE A 125 -12.83 -8.59 -3.59
N ARG A 126 -12.99 -9.22 -4.75
CA ARG A 126 -12.40 -10.51 -5.09
C ARG A 126 -11.07 -10.28 -5.80
N HIS A 127 -10.06 -11.05 -5.40
CA HIS A 127 -8.72 -11.03 -5.94
C HIS A 127 -8.34 -12.42 -6.45
N ARG A 128 -7.39 -12.46 -7.37
CA ARG A 128 -6.79 -13.68 -7.87
C ARG A 128 -5.28 -13.55 -7.86
N ILE A 129 -4.61 -14.53 -7.28
CA ILE A 129 -3.16 -14.73 -7.40
C ILE A 129 -2.92 -16.13 -7.95
N GLN A 130 -1.97 -16.26 -8.87
CA GLN A 130 -1.50 -17.51 -9.45
C GLN A 130 0.00 -17.35 -9.76
N PRO A 131 0.87 -17.68 -8.81
CA PRO A 131 2.31 -17.50 -9.00
C PRO A 131 2.91 -18.38 -10.08
N GLY A 132 2.39 -19.60 -10.26
CA GLY A 132 2.87 -20.57 -11.24
C GLY A 132 2.12 -20.53 -12.55
N GLU A 133 2.39 -21.52 -13.39
CA GLU A 133 1.80 -21.61 -14.74
C GLU A 133 0.38 -22.20 -14.70
N THR A 134 0.08 -23.00 -13.67
CA THR A 134 -1.19 -23.71 -13.56
C THR A 134 -2.06 -23.17 -12.44
N ALA A 135 -3.33 -23.57 -12.46
CA ALA A 135 -4.27 -23.24 -11.39
C ALA A 135 -3.92 -23.88 -10.03
N GLU A 136 -2.97 -24.82 -9.97
CA GLU A 136 -2.59 -25.49 -8.72
C GLU A 136 -1.87 -24.56 -7.74
N SER A 137 -1.15 -23.57 -8.25
CA SER A 137 -0.57 -22.47 -7.47
C SER A 137 -1.54 -21.32 -7.23
N GLY A 138 -2.78 -21.40 -7.75
CA GLY A 138 -3.76 -20.32 -7.69
C GLY A 138 -4.48 -20.21 -6.34
N LEU A 139 -4.81 -18.99 -5.94
CA LEU A 139 -5.71 -18.68 -4.84
C LEU A 139 -6.65 -17.53 -5.22
N THR A 140 -7.94 -17.77 -5.03
CA THR A 140 -8.97 -16.73 -5.02
C THR A 140 -9.18 -16.30 -3.58
N PHE A 141 -8.97 -15.01 -3.29
CA PHE A 141 -9.19 -14.47 -1.96
C PHE A 141 -9.99 -13.17 -2.05
N TYR A 142 -10.49 -12.71 -0.90
CA TYR A 142 -11.37 -11.56 -0.82
C TYR A 142 -10.87 -10.60 0.24
N THR A 143 -11.02 -9.31 -0.01
CA THR A 143 -10.86 -8.29 1.02
C THR A 143 -12.20 -7.63 1.30
N LEU A 144 -12.61 -7.65 2.56
CA LEU A 144 -13.82 -6.97 3.05
C LEU A 144 -13.40 -5.63 3.65
N TYR A 145 -14.08 -4.55 3.25
CA TYR A 145 -13.95 -3.24 3.88
C TYR A 145 -15.30 -2.87 4.48
N MET A 146 -15.45 -3.09 5.78
CA MET A 146 -16.68 -2.91 6.54
C MET A 146 -16.63 -1.62 7.35
N HIS A 147 -17.79 -1.01 7.61
CA HIS A 147 -17.97 0.25 8.34
C HIS A 147 -17.48 1.52 7.60
N LEU A 148 -17.54 1.54 6.26
CA LEU A 148 -17.16 2.71 5.47
C LEU A 148 -18.14 3.88 5.65
N ALA A 149 -17.69 5.12 5.45
CA ALA A 149 -18.58 6.30 5.50
C ALA A 149 -19.78 6.15 4.52
N PRO A 150 -21.01 6.54 4.91
CA PRO A 150 -22.22 6.40 4.11
C PRO A 150 -22.26 7.41 2.95
N TRP A 151 -23.22 7.26 2.05
CA TRP A 151 -23.37 8.13 0.88
C TRP A 151 -23.47 9.62 1.26
N LEU A 152 -24.31 9.97 2.23
CA LEU A 152 -24.52 11.37 2.65
C LEU A 152 -23.33 12.00 3.37
N ALA A 153 -22.31 11.23 3.75
CA ALA A 153 -21.06 11.80 4.25
C ALA A 153 -20.22 12.44 3.13
N TYR A 154 -20.48 12.09 1.87
CA TYR A 154 -19.81 12.68 0.72
C TYR A 154 -20.60 13.89 0.20
N PRO A 155 -19.91 15.00 -0.14
CA PRO A 155 -20.55 16.20 -0.68
C PRO A 155 -21.26 15.91 -2.01
N GLU A 156 -22.27 16.70 -2.36
CA GLU A 156 -23.09 16.45 -3.57
C GLU A 156 -22.29 16.62 -4.89
N PRO A 157 -22.68 15.93 -5.98
CA PRO A 157 -21.97 15.94 -7.28
C PRO A 157 -21.85 17.29 -7.98
N ASP A 158 -22.69 18.26 -7.64
CA ASP A 158 -22.85 19.52 -8.37
C ASP A 158 -22.29 20.73 -7.59
N SER A 159 -21.13 20.56 -6.94
CA SER A 159 -20.47 21.65 -6.23
C SER A 159 -20.22 22.83 -7.16
N THR A 160 -20.82 23.98 -6.82
CA THR A 160 -20.59 25.26 -7.50
C THR A 160 -19.29 25.92 -7.04
N ALA A 161 -18.51 25.31 -6.15
CA ALA A 161 -17.27 25.88 -5.67
C ALA A 161 -16.10 25.48 -6.60
N PHE A 162 -15.34 26.47 -7.08
CA PHE A 162 -14.16 26.33 -7.93
C PHE A 162 -12.95 27.06 -7.35
N LYS A 163 -11.73 26.58 -7.59
CA LYS A 163 -10.50 27.33 -7.36
C LYS A 163 -9.72 27.49 -8.66
N VAL A 164 -8.94 28.57 -8.75
CA VAL A 164 -7.89 28.69 -9.75
C VAL A 164 -6.89 27.55 -9.56
N ALA A 165 -6.59 26.81 -10.62
CA ALA A 165 -5.70 25.66 -10.56
C ALA A 165 -4.29 26.03 -10.08
N ASP A 166 -3.63 25.09 -9.40
CA ASP A 166 -2.31 25.32 -8.85
C ASP A 166 -1.31 25.64 -9.98
N GLY A 167 -0.52 26.71 -9.81
CA GLY A 167 0.39 27.22 -10.83
C GLY A 167 -0.25 28.07 -11.94
N GLN A 168 -1.58 28.30 -11.93
CA GLN A 168 -2.26 29.18 -12.87
C GLN A 168 -2.52 30.57 -12.28
N TYR A 169 -2.33 31.61 -13.10
CA TYR A 169 -2.73 32.98 -12.80
C TYR A 169 -3.73 33.43 -13.86
N LEU A 170 -4.94 33.78 -13.45
CA LEU A 170 -6.02 34.07 -14.38
C LEU A 170 -6.44 35.53 -14.32
N ASN A 171 -6.54 36.18 -15.47
CA ASN A 171 -7.08 37.53 -15.56
C ASN A 171 -8.58 37.55 -15.22
N ALA A 172 -8.96 38.45 -14.31
CA ALA A 172 -10.35 38.78 -14.03
C ALA A 172 -10.78 40.02 -14.83
N TYR A 173 -11.95 39.94 -15.45
CA TYR A 173 -12.55 41.02 -16.24
C TYR A 173 -13.93 41.37 -15.68
N VAL A 174 -14.31 42.66 -15.66
CA VAL A 174 -15.64 43.07 -15.17
C VAL A 174 -16.72 42.76 -16.19
N ASP A 175 -16.40 42.92 -17.49
CA ASP A 175 -17.40 42.85 -18.56
C ASP A 175 -17.03 41.84 -19.66
N VAL A 176 -18.06 41.39 -20.38
CA VAL A 176 -18.02 40.45 -21.51
C VAL A 176 -16.99 40.81 -22.59
N PRO A 177 -16.79 42.08 -22.99
CA PRO A 177 -15.81 42.45 -23.99
C PRO A 177 -14.36 42.15 -23.57
N ARG A 178 -14.10 41.89 -22.27
CA ARG A 178 -12.79 41.55 -21.70
C ARG A 178 -11.69 42.57 -22.08
N GLN A 179 -12.08 43.83 -22.24
CA GLN A 179 -11.18 44.92 -22.65
C GLN A 179 -10.21 45.36 -21.54
N TRP A 180 -10.59 45.17 -20.27
CA TRP A 180 -9.82 45.61 -19.11
C TRP A 180 -9.69 44.50 -18.07
N VAL A 181 -8.44 44.22 -17.69
CA VAL A 181 -8.10 43.32 -16.58
C VAL A 181 -8.16 44.12 -15.27
N VAL A 182 -9.08 43.76 -14.38
CA VAL A 182 -9.27 44.46 -13.10
C VAL A 182 -8.48 43.87 -11.95
N ALA A 183 -8.23 42.57 -12.01
CA ALA A 183 -7.35 41.87 -11.08
C ALA A 183 -6.78 40.63 -11.76
N GLU A 184 -5.72 40.09 -11.18
CA GLU A 184 -5.24 38.74 -11.48
C GLU A 184 -5.66 37.85 -10.32
N LEU A 185 -6.23 36.69 -10.64
CA LEU A 185 -6.62 35.67 -9.68
C LEU A 185 -5.43 34.71 -9.52
N PRO A 186 -4.71 34.74 -8.38
CA PRO A 186 -3.59 33.84 -8.13
C PRO A 186 -4.04 32.37 -8.00
N PRO A 187 -3.09 31.41 -8.07
CA PRO A 187 -3.37 30.01 -7.79
C PRO A 187 -4.08 29.82 -6.46
N GLY A 188 -5.11 28.99 -6.44
CA GLY A 188 -5.89 28.71 -5.24
C GLY A 188 -7.02 29.69 -4.93
N THR A 189 -7.15 30.81 -5.64
CA THR A 189 -8.27 31.76 -5.43
C THR A 189 -9.61 31.06 -5.58
N ARG A 190 -10.45 31.16 -4.55
CA ARG A 190 -11.76 30.52 -4.49
C ARG A 190 -12.84 31.35 -5.16
N VAL A 191 -13.63 30.70 -5.99
CA VAL A 191 -14.72 31.29 -6.76
C VAL A 191 -15.94 30.36 -6.77
N ILE A 192 -17.11 30.91 -6.98
CA ILE A 192 -18.36 30.17 -7.15
C ILE A 192 -18.77 30.26 -8.62
N TRP A 193 -18.98 29.11 -9.25
CA TRP A 193 -19.42 28.96 -10.62
C TRP A 193 -20.50 27.88 -10.72
N ASP A 194 -21.73 28.29 -11.05
CA ASP A 194 -22.81 27.38 -11.36
C ASP A 194 -22.81 27.06 -12.86
N LYS A 195 -22.44 25.83 -13.20
CA LYS A 195 -22.39 25.34 -14.59
C LYS A 195 -23.76 25.15 -15.23
N ALA A 196 -24.83 25.09 -14.45
CA ALA A 196 -26.19 25.00 -14.99
C ALA A 196 -26.66 26.34 -15.59
N VAL A 197 -26.05 27.45 -15.17
CA VAL A 197 -26.38 28.80 -15.66
C VAL A 197 -25.63 29.07 -16.97
N SER A 198 -26.27 28.74 -18.10
CA SER A 198 -25.69 28.93 -19.43
C SER A 198 -25.25 30.37 -19.74
N ALA A 199 -25.93 31.37 -19.16
CA ALA A 199 -25.57 32.79 -19.29
C ALA A 199 -24.24 33.16 -18.63
N ASP A 200 -23.72 32.32 -17.73
CA ASP A 200 -22.45 32.51 -17.05
C ASP A 200 -21.29 31.78 -17.76
N THR A 201 -21.49 31.28 -18.98
CA THR A 201 -20.43 30.66 -19.79
C THR A 201 -20.44 31.22 -21.21
N MET A 202 -19.27 31.46 -21.80
CA MET A 202 -19.14 31.88 -23.18
C MET A 202 -17.85 31.39 -23.84
N THR A 203 -17.86 31.32 -25.18
CA THR A 203 -16.65 31.08 -25.98
C THR A 203 -16.13 32.40 -26.55
N GLY A 204 -14.88 32.75 -26.23
CA GLY A 204 -14.21 33.92 -26.79
C GLY A 204 -13.80 33.72 -28.26
N SER A 205 -13.53 34.82 -28.96
CA SER A 205 -13.02 34.80 -30.35
C SER A 205 -11.71 34.04 -30.55
N ASN A 206 -10.96 33.79 -29.48
CA ASN A 206 -9.75 32.99 -29.43
C ASN A 206 -10.00 31.48 -29.21
N GLY A 207 -11.27 31.04 -29.24
CA GLY A 207 -11.67 29.64 -29.01
C GLY A 207 -11.60 29.18 -27.55
N ARG A 208 -11.32 30.09 -26.60
CA ARG A 208 -11.25 29.77 -25.16
C ARG A 208 -12.63 29.88 -24.51
N GLN A 209 -12.90 29.05 -23.51
CA GLN A 209 -14.12 29.18 -22.69
C GLN A 209 -13.88 30.10 -21.49
N TYR A 210 -14.84 30.96 -21.23
CA TYR A 210 -14.86 31.87 -20.09
C TYR A 210 -16.10 31.62 -19.25
N ALA A 211 -15.95 31.74 -17.93
CA ALA A 211 -17.04 31.67 -16.97
C ALA A 211 -17.16 32.99 -16.21
N ARG A 212 -18.40 33.39 -15.90
CA ARG A 212 -18.69 34.46 -14.94
C ARG A 212 -18.79 33.84 -13.56
N VAL A 213 -17.79 34.13 -12.73
CA VAL A 213 -17.63 33.54 -11.40
C VAL A 213 -17.82 34.59 -10.32
N THR A 214 -18.29 34.19 -9.16
CA THR A 214 -18.40 35.04 -7.97
C THR A 214 -17.20 34.80 -7.07
N LEU A 215 -16.47 35.84 -6.66
CA LEU A 215 -15.33 35.69 -5.77
C LEU A 215 -15.79 35.25 -4.37
N ALA A 216 -15.18 34.19 -3.83
CA ALA A 216 -15.49 33.73 -2.46
C ALA A 216 -14.66 34.46 -1.40
N GLU A 217 -13.61 35.16 -1.82
CA GLU A 217 -12.67 35.89 -0.97
C GLU A 217 -12.21 37.17 -1.69
N PRO A 218 -11.79 38.21 -0.95
CA PRO A 218 -11.32 39.45 -1.57
C PRO A 218 -10.02 39.20 -2.34
N VAL A 219 -9.86 39.88 -3.47
CA VAL A 219 -8.67 39.82 -4.31
C VAL A 219 -8.10 41.22 -4.47
N THR A 220 -6.86 41.39 -4.04
CA THR A 220 -6.11 42.63 -4.18
C THR A 220 -5.38 42.64 -5.52
N GLY A 221 -5.60 43.68 -6.31
CA GLY A 221 -5.03 43.79 -7.66
C GLY A 221 -4.94 45.23 -8.15
N ARG A 222 -5.16 45.45 -9.44
CA ARG A 222 -5.24 46.81 -10.03
C ARG A 222 -6.47 47.57 -9.52
N MET A 223 -7.54 46.82 -9.25
CA MET A 223 -8.66 47.23 -8.41
C MET A 223 -8.81 46.24 -7.27
N ASN A 224 -9.25 46.72 -6.10
CA ASN A 224 -9.58 45.86 -4.98
C ASN A 224 -10.98 45.27 -5.20
N LEU A 225 -11.06 43.95 -5.31
CA LEU A 225 -12.31 43.22 -5.43
C LEU A 225 -12.65 42.59 -4.09
N ASN A 226 -13.92 42.64 -3.71
CA ASN A 226 -14.43 42.06 -2.47
C ASN A 226 -14.99 40.65 -2.72
N ALA A 227 -15.13 39.88 -1.63
CA ALA A 227 -15.93 38.66 -1.68
C ALA A 227 -17.38 39.00 -2.08
N GLY A 228 -17.94 38.22 -3.01
CA GLY A 228 -19.26 38.45 -3.60
C GLY A 228 -19.22 39.19 -4.95
N ASP A 229 -18.09 39.81 -5.33
CA ASP A 229 -17.98 40.45 -6.64
C ASP A 229 -17.95 39.43 -7.77
N ARG A 230 -18.56 39.77 -8.91
CA ARG A 230 -18.66 38.88 -10.07
C ARG A 230 -17.69 39.32 -11.16
N VAL A 231 -16.90 38.38 -11.65
CA VAL A 231 -15.90 38.62 -12.70
C VAL A 231 -15.92 37.51 -13.75
N TRP A 232 -15.55 37.85 -14.97
CA TRP A 232 -15.27 36.88 -16.02
C TRP A 232 -13.83 36.41 -15.91
N THR A 233 -13.61 35.10 -16.05
CA THR A 233 -12.27 34.49 -16.11
C THR A 233 -12.27 33.27 -17.03
N VAL A 234 -11.10 32.79 -17.43
CA VAL A 234 -10.98 31.61 -18.29
C VAL A 234 -11.25 30.34 -17.49
N CYS A 235 -12.09 29.44 -18.02
CA CYS A 235 -12.52 28.22 -17.31
C CYS A 235 -12.19 26.90 -18.03
N ASP A 236 -11.73 26.94 -19.29
CA ASP A 236 -11.35 25.72 -20.03
C ASP A 236 -10.00 25.13 -19.59
N LYS A 237 -9.65 23.96 -20.14
CA LYS A 237 -8.33 23.32 -20.00
C LYS A 237 -7.84 23.19 -18.54
N GLY A 238 -8.76 23.01 -17.60
CA GLY A 238 -8.44 22.88 -16.18
C GLY A 238 -7.99 24.17 -15.50
N ASN A 239 -8.25 25.36 -16.07
CA ASN A 239 -7.88 26.65 -15.46
C ASN A 239 -8.66 26.92 -14.16
N LEU A 240 -9.96 26.60 -14.17
CA LEU A 240 -10.76 26.46 -12.96
C LEU A 240 -10.96 24.98 -12.69
N VAL A 241 -10.41 24.51 -11.58
CA VAL A 241 -10.73 23.20 -11.04
C VAL A 241 -11.84 23.40 -10.01
N PRO A 242 -12.76 22.45 -9.81
CA PRO A 242 -13.61 22.50 -8.62
C PRO A 242 -12.72 22.80 -7.41
N VAL A 243 -13.19 23.66 -6.49
CA VAL A 243 -12.75 23.56 -5.10
C VAL A 243 -13.22 22.17 -4.80
N ARG A 244 -12.31 21.21 -4.99
CA ARG A 244 -12.52 19.85 -4.57
C ARG A 244 -12.87 20.07 -3.12
N ASP A 245 -14.13 19.87 -2.75
CA ASP A 245 -14.37 19.34 -1.43
C ASP A 245 -13.42 18.15 -1.39
N SER A 246 -12.40 18.25 -0.53
CA SER A 246 -11.10 17.57 -0.60
C SER A 246 -11.17 16.03 -0.58
N ILE A 247 -12.38 15.50 -0.67
CA ILE A 247 -12.81 14.16 -0.35
C ILE A 247 -12.89 13.35 -1.64
N ILE A 248 -12.00 12.37 -1.76
CA ILE A 248 -11.94 11.46 -2.91
C ILE A 248 -13.04 10.40 -2.74
N ARG A 249 -14.07 10.43 -3.60
CA ARG A 249 -15.11 9.38 -3.58
C ARG A 249 -14.54 8.00 -3.91
N PRO A 250 -15.20 6.91 -3.48
CA PRO A 250 -14.83 5.56 -3.88
C PRO A 250 -14.78 5.40 -5.40
N ALA A 251 -13.69 4.84 -5.93
CA ALA A 251 -13.51 4.61 -7.36
C ALA A 251 -14.55 3.63 -7.92
N TRP A 252 -14.98 2.68 -7.11
CA TRP A 252 -15.99 1.70 -7.47
C TRP A 252 -17.40 2.29 -7.60
N TRP A 253 -17.62 3.56 -7.23
CA TRP A 253 -18.88 4.26 -7.50
C TRP A 253 -19.01 4.76 -8.94
N SER A 254 -18.01 4.55 -9.80
CA SER A 254 -18.04 4.99 -11.19
C SER A 254 -19.30 4.60 -11.99
N PRO A 255 -19.99 3.45 -11.77
CA PRO A 255 -21.25 3.17 -12.46
C PRO A 255 -22.41 4.11 -12.09
N PHE A 256 -22.35 4.75 -10.91
CA PHE A 256 -23.39 5.65 -10.40
C PHE A 256 -23.08 7.13 -10.64
N LEU A 257 -21.86 7.42 -11.13
CA LEU A 257 -21.34 8.78 -11.30
C LEU A 257 -21.24 9.13 -12.80
N PRO A 258 -21.45 10.40 -13.18
CA PRO A 258 -21.40 10.81 -14.58
C PRO A 258 -20.11 10.37 -15.30
N PRO A 259 -20.19 9.91 -16.56
CA PRO A 259 -21.37 9.94 -17.43
C PRO A 259 -22.36 8.79 -17.20
N SER A 260 -21.98 7.78 -16.41
CA SER A 260 -22.88 6.70 -16.01
C SER A 260 -23.92 7.21 -15.02
N ARG A 261 -25.14 6.66 -15.06
CA ARG A 261 -26.26 7.11 -14.20
C ARG A 261 -27.10 5.93 -13.75
N GLU A 262 -26.44 4.82 -13.44
CA GLU A 262 -27.15 3.70 -12.81
C GLU A 262 -27.76 4.16 -11.47
N THR A 263 -28.96 3.68 -11.18
CA THR A 263 -29.64 4.04 -9.93
C THR A 263 -28.97 3.32 -8.77
N VAL A 264 -28.45 4.09 -7.81
CA VAL A 264 -27.88 3.53 -6.58
C VAL A 264 -28.99 2.85 -5.77
N GLN A 265 -28.76 1.59 -5.39
CA GLN A 265 -29.61 0.88 -4.44
C GLN A 265 -29.04 1.06 -3.04
N PHE A 266 -29.69 1.88 -2.23
CA PHE A 266 -29.27 2.13 -0.86
C PHE A 266 -29.75 1.04 0.11
N ASP A 267 -29.02 0.89 1.21
CA ASP A 267 -29.40 0.14 2.41
C ASP A 267 -29.67 -1.37 2.19
N THR A 268 -29.24 -1.90 1.05
CA THR A 268 -29.33 -3.31 0.69
C THR A 268 -28.00 -3.85 0.18
N VAL A 269 -27.83 -5.17 0.28
CA VAL A 269 -26.67 -5.87 -0.29
C VAL A 269 -26.91 -6.07 -1.78
N VAL A 270 -25.97 -5.59 -2.59
CA VAL A 270 -25.98 -5.73 -4.05
C VAL A 270 -24.82 -6.62 -4.46
N CYS A 271 -25.09 -7.59 -5.34
CA CYS A 271 -24.09 -8.41 -6.02
C CYS A 271 -24.05 -7.99 -7.49
N PRO A 272 -23.19 -7.04 -7.89
CA PRO A 272 -23.13 -6.58 -9.26
C PRO A 272 -22.57 -7.66 -10.20
N THR A 273 -22.66 -7.41 -11.51
CA THR A 273 -21.71 -8.07 -12.43
C THR A 273 -20.31 -7.58 -12.05
N PRO A 274 -19.35 -8.46 -11.75
CA PRO A 274 -18.05 -8.03 -11.25
C PRO A 274 -17.37 -7.04 -12.19
N TYR A 275 -16.77 -5.99 -11.62
CA TYR A 275 -16.05 -4.97 -12.37
C TYR A 275 -14.73 -4.61 -11.69
N PRO A 276 -13.70 -4.26 -12.47
CA PRO A 276 -12.33 -4.16 -11.97
C PRO A 276 -12.12 -2.97 -11.03
N ILE A 277 -11.24 -3.16 -10.05
CA ILE A 277 -10.67 -2.12 -9.18
C ILE A 277 -9.18 -2.41 -8.99
N LYS A 278 -8.36 -1.36 -9.06
CA LYS A 278 -6.89 -1.46 -8.96
C LYS A 278 -6.40 -1.23 -7.53
N ALA A 279 -5.29 -1.86 -7.17
CA ALA A 279 -4.58 -1.55 -5.94
C ALA A 279 -4.30 -0.05 -5.85
N GLY A 280 -4.45 0.53 -4.66
CA GLY A 280 -4.31 1.96 -4.41
C GLY A 280 -5.55 2.79 -4.74
N ALA A 281 -6.53 2.25 -5.48
CA ALA A 281 -7.77 2.96 -5.78
C ALA A 281 -8.60 3.24 -4.51
N PRO A 282 -9.27 4.40 -4.42
CA PRO A 282 -10.11 4.75 -3.27
C PRO A 282 -11.27 3.76 -3.11
N VAL A 283 -11.37 3.15 -1.93
CA VAL A 283 -12.46 2.24 -1.53
C VAL A 283 -13.51 2.97 -0.69
N GLY A 284 -13.10 3.97 0.08
CA GLY A 284 -13.98 4.80 0.91
C GLY A 284 -13.21 5.53 2.00
N HIS A 285 -13.91 5.97 3.03
CA HIS A 285 -13.35 6.61 4.21
C HIS A 285 -13.82 5.88 5.47
N LEU A 286 -13.13 6.10 6.59
CA LEU A 286 -13.54 5.56 7.88
C LEU A 286 -14.93 6.11 8.22
N GLY A 287 -15.87 5.23 8.59
CA GLY A 287 -17.23 5.61 8.96
C GLY A 287 -17.37 5.77 10.46
N TYR A 288 -18.22 6.71 10.87
CA TYR A 288 -18.56 6.94 12.27
C TYR A 288 -19.23 5.72 12.91
N PHE A 289 -18.88 5.47 14.16
CA PHE A 289 -19.26 4.28 14.90
C PHE A 289 -19.33 4.57 16.41
N GLN A 290 -20.49 4.28 17.01
CA GLN A 290 -20.71 4.33 18.45
C GLN A 290 -20.89 2.92 19.01
N ILE A 291 -20.24 2.64 20.14
CA ILE A 291 -20.34 1.36 20.85
C ILE A 291 -20.93 1.61 22.23
N PRO A 292 -22.03 0.92 22.60
CA PRO A 292 -22.63 1.09 23.92
C PRO A 292 -21.62 0.74 25.03
N THR A 293 -21.74 1.46 26.14
CA THR A 293 -21.09 1.16 27.42
C THR A 293 -22.10 1.32 28.54
N ASP A 294 -21.78 0.85 29.75
CA ASP A 294 -22.68 0.95 30.90
C ASP A 294 -23.06 2.40 31.24
N ASN A 295 -22.20 3.38 30.92
CA ASN A 295 -22.37 4.79 31.27
C ASN A 295 -22.47 5.72 30.04
N GLY A 296 -22.74 5.20 28.84
CA GLY A 296 -22.80 6.00 27.61
C GLY A 296 -22.34 5.20 26.39
N HIS A 297 -21.39 5.74 25.62
CA HIS A 297 -20.81 5.07 24.47
C HIS A 297 -19.34 5.43 24.25
N GLU A 298 -18.59 4.50 23.66
CA GLU A 298 -17.33 4.83 22.97
C GLU A 298 -17.66 5.33 21.55
N LYS A 299 -16.86 6.26 21.03
CA LYS A 299 -17.01 6.81 19.69
C LYS A 299 -15.70 6.77 18.91
N ARG A 300 -15.80 6.58 17.60
CA ARG A 300 -14.66 6.56 16.66
C ARG A 300 -15.15 6.65 15.22
N TYR A 301 -14.24 6.96 14.32
CA TYR A 301 -14.36 6.57 12.91
C TYR A 301 -13.51 5.34 12.69
N GLN A 302 -14.03 4.33 11.99
CA GLN A 302 -13.29 3.09 11.76
C GLN A 302 -13.56 2.50 10.39
N VAL A 303 -12.63 1.65 9.94
CA VAL A 303 -12.88 0.61 8.94
C VAL A 303 -12.44 -0.72 9.55
N HIS A 304 -13.23 -1.75 9.34
CA HIS A 304 -12.87 -3.13 9.66
C HIS A 304 -12.47 -3.83 8.36
N ILE A 305 -11.26 -4.39 8.32
CA ILE A 305 -10.71 -5.04 7.13
C ILE A 305 -10.47 -6.52 7.41
N GLU A 306 -11.04 -7.40 6.59
CA GLU A 306 -10.77 -8.85 6.61
C GLU A 306 -10.15 -9.32 5.31
N CYS A 307 -9.37 -10.41 5.38
CA CYS A 307 -8.86 -11.12 4.23
C CYS A 307 -9.29 -12.60 4.32
N LEU A 308 -10.06 -13.03 3.34
CA LEU A 308 -10.84 -14.27 3.39
C LEU A 308 -10.56 -15.13 2.16
N THR A 309 -10.62 -16.46 2.28
CA THR A 309 -10.70 -17.34 1.11
C THR A 309 -11.61 -18.53 1.35
N THR A 310 -12.27 -18.96 0.29
CA THR A 310 -13.07 -20.19 0.24
C THR A 310 -12.31 -21.34 -0.43
N ASP A 311 -11.13 -21.06 -0.98
CA ASP A 311 -10.29 -22.03 -1.67
C ASP A 311 -9.49 -22.88 -0.65
N ASP A 312 -8.76 -23.88 -1.17
CA ASP A 312 -7.88 -24.74 -0.38
C ASP A 312 -6.60 -23.98 0.02
N LEU A 313 -6.70 -23.20 1.10
CA LEU A 313 -5.59 -22.41 1.62
C LEU A 313 -4.38 -23.28 2.03
N PRO A 314 -4.50 -24.39 2.77
CA PRO A 314 -3.36 -25.25 3.10
C PRO A 314 -2.57 -25.70 1.87
N ARG A 315 -3.26 -26.06 0.78
CA ARG A 315 -2.60 -26.39 -0.49
C ARG A 315 -1.81 -25.20 -1.03
N PHE A 316 -2.41 -24.01 -1.11
CA PHE A 316 -1.70 -22.81 -1.57
C PHE A 316 -0.46 -22.48 -0.72
N LEU A 317 -0.56 -22.57 0.61
CA LEU A 317 0.56 -22.28 1.52
C LEU A 317 1.76 -23.22 1.30
N SER A 318 1.52 -24.44 0.79
CA SER A 318 2.57 -25.45 0.55
C SER A 318 3.36 -25.23 -0.74
N ASN A 319 2.96 -24.29 -1.60
CA ASN A 319 3.58 -24.03 -2.91
C ASN A 319 3.75 -25.31 -3.76
N PRO A 320 2.65 -25.94 -4.20
CA PRO A 320 2.68 -27.28 -4.79
C PRO A 320 3.48 -27.35 -6.10
N GLU A 321 3.51 -26.26 -6.87
CA GLU A 321 4.31 -26.16 -8.10
C GLU A 321 5.79 -25.80 -7.84
N GLY A 322 6.17 -25.49 -6.59
CA GLY A 322 7.54 -25.07 -6.26
C GLY A 322 7.96 -23.75 -6.91
N VAL A 323 7.01 -22.83 -7.10
CA VAL A 323 7.21 -21.55 -7.79
C VAL A 323 8.30 -20.73 -7.09
N GLY A 324 9.28 -20.24 -7.85
CA GLY A 324 10.33 -19.34 -7.35
C GLY A 324 11.38 -20.01 -6.48
N ARG A 325 11.45 -21.35 -6.43
CA ARG A 325 12.52 -22.08 -5.71
C ARG A 325 13.89 -21.96 -6.38
N ASP A 326 13.90 -21.69 -7.68
CA ASP A 326 15.07 -21.35 -8.48
C ASP A 326 15.60 -19.93 -8.19
N THR A 327 14.74 -19.05 -7.70
CA THR A 327 15.08 -17.68 -7.26
C THR A 327 14.71 -17.48 -5.77
N PRO A 328 15.42 -18.13 -4.84
CA PRO A 328 15.08 -18.10 -3.43
C PRO A 328 15.14 -16.68 -2.87
N ALA A 329 14.15 -16.34 -2.05
CA ALA A 329 14.03 -15.04 -1.39
C ALA A 329 14.29 -15.13 0.11
N PHE A 330 14.25 -16.33 0.67
CA PHE A 330 14.42 -16.61 2.09
C PHE A 330 15.31 -17.83 2.30
N ALA A 331 15.89 -17.95 3.48
CA ALA A 331 16.53 -19.16 3.95
C ALA A 331 15.99 -19.52 5.33
N ARG A 332 15.60 -20.78 5.49
CA ARG A 332 15.34 -21.38 6.80
C ARG A 332 16.65 -21.93 7.32
N CYS A 333 17.08 -21.37 8.44
CA CYS A 333 18.34 -21.65 9.09
C CYS A 333 18.06 -22.54 10.29
N PRO A 334 18.50 -23.82 10.30
CA PRO A 334 18.39 -24.67 11.46
C PRO A 334 19.20 -24.13 12.64
N LYS A 335 18.90 -24.63 13.83
CA LYS A 335 19.74 -24.43 15.01
C LYS A 335 21.08 -25.16 14.87
N ASP A 336 22.11 -24.65 15.53
CA ASP A 336 23.43 -25.27 15.71
C ASP A 336 24.26 -25.39 14.40
N ILE A 337 23.94 -24.61 13.35
CA ILE A 337 24.75 -24.54 12.13
C ILE A 337 25.87 -23.49 12.25
N PRO A 338 27.04 -23.70 11.63
CA PRO A 338 28.15 -22.76 11.76
C PRO A 338 27.91 -21.40 11.11
N VAL A 339 28.32 -20.34 11.79
CA VAL A 339 28.40 -18.99 11.21
C VAL A 339 29.83 -18.72 10.77
N TYR A 340 30.01 -18.36 9.51
CA TYR A 340 31.27 -18.04 8.86
C TYR A 340 31.55 -16.54 8.88
N LEU A 341 32.81 -16.15 8.75
CA LEU A 341 33.24 -14.76 8.73
C LEU A 341 34.13 -14.51 7.52
N LYS A 342 33.86 -13.39 6.83
CA LYS A 342 34.72 -12.88 5.75
C LYS A 342 35.75 -11.91 6.30
N TYR A 343 37.03 -12.20 6.06
CA TYR A 343 38.15 -11.38 6.50
C TYR A 343 38.60 -10.38 5.42
N THR A 344 39.50 -9.47 5.78
CA THR A 344 39.98 -8.39 4.90
C THR A 344 40.79 -8.89 3.69
N ASP A 345 41.30 -10.11 3.76
CA ASP A 345 41.95 -10.84 2.66
C ASP A 345 40.94 -11.42 1.65
N GLY A 346 39.64 -11.33 1.94
CA GLY A 346 38.55 -11.87 1.13
C GLY A 346 38.24 -13.35 1.41
N GLU A 347 38.99 -14.00 2.30
CA GLU A 347 38.79 -15.40 2.66
C GLU A 347 37.63 -15.57 3.64
N ILE A 348 36.99 -16.74 3.56
CA ILE A 348 35.87 -17.13 4.42
C ILE A 348 36.33 -18.23 5.34
N TYR A 349 36.28 -17.99 6.65
CA TYR A 349 36.64 -18.97 7.65
C TYR A 349 35.42 -19.33 8.50
N LYS A 350 35.36 -20.59 8.92
CA LYS A 350 34.37 -21.07 9.89
C LYS A 350 34.57 -20.31 11.21
N GLY A 351 33.55 -19.60 11.65
CA GLY A 351 33.57 -18.86 12.92
C GLY A 351 33.46 -19.80 14.13
N LEU A 352 33.51 -19.19 15.31
CA LEU A 352 33.40 -19.90 16.61
C LEU A 352 31.96 -19.99 17.13
N ILE A 353 31.01 -19.36 16.44
CA ILE A 353 29.60 -19.32 16.84
C ILE A 353 28.74 -20.15 15.88
N THR A 354 27.60 -20.58 16.37
CA THR A 354 26.57 -21.31 15.62
C THR A 354 25.24 -20.61 15.81
N THR A 355 24.27 -20.86 14.94
CA THR A 355 22.91 -20.35 15.08
C THR A 355 22.28 -20.84 16.39
N GLU A 356 21.71 -19.92 17.17
CA GLU A 356 21.17 -20.26 18.50
C GLU A 356 19.75 -20.87 18.44
N SER A 357 19.02 -20.62 17.35
CA SER A 357 17.67 -21.12 17.12
C SER A 357 17.36 -21.29 15.64
N GLU A 358 16.27 -22.02 15.36
CA GLU A 358 15.74 -22.10 14.01
C GLU A 358 15.05 -20.79 13.64
N THR A 359 15.39 -20.21 12.49
CA THR A 359 14.83 -18.94 12.03
C THR A 359 14.69 -18.90 10.52
N VAL A 360 13.83 -18.01 10.02
CA VAL A 360 13.70 -17.73 8.58
C VAL A 360 14.22 -16.31 8.34
N ILE A 361 15.27 -16.19 7.52
CA ILE A 361 15.88 -14.91 7.16
C ILE A 361 15.54 -14.54 5.71
N ALA A 362 15.35 -13.24 5.46
CA ALA A 362 15.25 -12.73 4.10
C ALA A 362 16.63 -12.65 3.45
N LEU A 363 16.77 -13.22 2.25
CA LEU A 363 17.98 -13.14 1.44
C LEU A 363 18.02 -11.77 0.75
N SER A 364 18.47 -10.75 1.49
CA SER A 364 18.47 -9.36 1.05
C SER A 364 19.84 -8.82 0.61
N GLY A 365 20.82 -9.70 0.44
CA GLY A 365 22.17 -9.40 -0.05
C GLY A 365 22.64 -10.41 -1.08
N GLN A 366 23.66 -10.07 -1.87
CA GLN A 366 24.27 -11.03 -2.79
C GLN A 366 24.96 -12.14 -2.00
N ALA A 367 24.70 -13.37 -2.42
CA ALA A 367 25.51 -14.52 -2.05
C ALA A 367 27.00 -14.21 -2.22
N VAL A 368 27.80 -14.55 -1.23
CA VAL A 368 29.26 -14.47 -1.28
C VAL A 368 29.79 -15.83 -1.66
N THR A 369 30.61 -15.88 -2.69
CA THR A 369 31.29 -17.12 -3.10
C THR A 369 32.73 -17.10 -2.58
N ASP A 370 33.19 -18.22 -2.02
CA ASP A 370 34.62 -18.41 -1.72
C ASP A 370 35.43 -18.78 -2.99
N LYS A 371 36.73 -18.99 -2.83
CA LYS A 371 37.63 -19.36 -3.94
C LYS A 371 37.37 -20.77 -4.50
N GLU A 372 36.69 -21.63 -3.74
CA GLU A 372 36.33 -22.99 -4.12
C GLU A 372 34.95 -23.06 -4.79
N GLY A 373 34.25 -21.93 -4.90
CA GLY A 373 32.91 -21.87 -5.49
C GLY A 373 31.77 -22.12 -4.50
N LYS A 374 32.02 -22.22 -3.19
CA LYS A 374 30.97 -22.41 -2.19
C LYS A 374 30.23 -21.11 -1.91
N CYS A 375 28.91 -21.21 -1.85
CA CYS A 375 28.00 -20.09 -1.66
C CYS A 375 27.69 -19.86 -0.18
N TYR A 376 27.68 -18.59 0.22
CA TYR A 376 27.39 -18.14 1.58
C TYR A 376 26.41 -16.97 1.57
N TRP A 377 25.42 -17.02 2.46
CA TRP A 377 24.41 -15.99 2.60
C TRP A 377 24.65 -15.14 3.84
N PRO A 378 24.51 -13.80 3.78
CA PRO A 378 24.55 -12.96 4.97
C PRO A 378 23.53 -13.43 6.02
N GLU A 379 24.01 -13.65 7.24
CA GLU A 379 23.16 -13.87 8.40
C GLU A 379 22.32 -12.60 8.62
N GLY A 380 20.99 -12.71 8.54
CA GLY A 380 20.09 -11.56 8.66
C GLY A 380 20.26 -10.83 9.99
N GLY A 381 20.70 -9.57 9.97
CA GLY A 381 20.92 -8.76 11.18
C GLY A 381 22.08 -7.76 11.06
N MET A 382 22.55 -7.24 12.20
CA MET A 382 23.72 -6.35 12.28
C MET A 382 25.07 -7.12 12.39
N SER A 383 25.06 -8.46 12.33
CA SER A 383 26.28 -9.28 12.35
C SER A 383 26.92 -9.37 10.96
N ARG A 384 28.26 -9.48 10.91
CA ARG A 384 29.01 -9.79 9.67
C ARG A 384 29.04 -11.30 9.37
N GLY A 385 28.10 -12.05 9.92
CA GLY A 385 28.03 -13.50 9.82
C GLY A 385 27.58 -13.96 8.44
N LEU A 386 28.07 -15.12 8.02
CA LEU A 386 27.74 -15.79 6.77
C LEU A 386 27.26 -17.22 7.06
N LEU A 387 26.19 -17.67 6.42
CA LEU A 387 25.68 -19.03 6.53
C LEU A 387 25.99 -19.77 5.23
N ALA A 388 26.56 -20.97 5.33
CA ALA A 388 26.82 -21.79 4.15
C ALA A 388 25.50 -22.21 3.52
N GLU A 389 25.39 -22.09 2.20
CA GLU A 389 24.18 -22.49 1.47
C GLU A 389 23.84 -23.97 1.69
N SER A 390 24.87 -24.83 1.86
CA SER A 390 24.70 -26.26 2.15
C SER A 390 24.02 -26.55 3.49
N ASP A 391 24.01 -25.58 4.40
CA ASP A 391 23.55 -25.75 5.78
C ASP A 391 22.17 -25.11 6.00
N VAL A 392 21.59 -24.47 4.98
CA VAL A 392 20.29 -23.80 5.04
C VAL A 392 19.32 -24.38 4.01
N GLN A 393 18.02 -24.32 4.31
CA GLN A 393 16.99 -24.62 3.33
C GLN A 393 16.60 -23.31 2.62
N LEU A 394 16.94 -23.19 1.35
CA LEU A 394 16.52 -22.07 0.52
C LEU A 394 15.01 -22.15 0.26
N LEU A 395 14.32 -21.04 0.45
CA LEU A 395 12.88 -20.92 0.33
C LEU A 395 12.54 -19.84 -0.69
N SER A 396 11.56 -20.14 -1.52
CA SER A 396 10.94 -19.14 -2.39
C SER A 396 10.09 -18.16 -1.57
N ARG A 397 9.61 -17.12 -2.25
CA ARG A 397 8.56 -16.27 -1.69
C ARG A 397 7.26 -17.04 -1.41
N TYR A 398 6.95 -18.08 -2.18
CA TYR A 398 5.64 -18.73 -2.10
C TYR A 398 5.60 -19.94 -1.17
N ASP A 399 6.74 -20.41 -0.65
CA ASP A 399 6.83 -21.47 0.38
C ASP A 399 6.35 -20.94 1.76
N LEU A 400 5.10 -20.47 1.83
CA LEU A 400 4.54 -19.77 2.99
C LEU A 400 4.49 -20.64 4.24
N ALA A 401 4.18 -21.93 4.08
CA ALA A 401 4.20 -22.90 5.18
C ALA A 401 5.60 -22.99 5.83
N ASP A 402 6.65 -23.10 5.02
CA ASP A 402 8.04 -23.13 5.51
C ASP A 402 8.51 -21.77 6.04
N ARG A 403 7.86 -20.68 5.64
CA ARG A 403 8.04 -19.33 6.20
C ARG A 403 7.24 -19.10 7.50
N GLY A 404 6.52 -20.11 7.99
CA GLY A 404 5.84 -20.11 9.29
C GLY A 404 4.34 -19.80 9.25
N PHE A 405 3.71 -19.73 8.07
CA PHE A 405 2.25 -19.73 7.98
C PHE A 405 1.70 -21.09 8.37
N GLU A 406 0.66 -21.10 9.20
CA GLU A 406 0.00 -22.34 9.63
C GLU A 406 -1.50 -22.22 9.45
N ALA A 407 -2.12 -23.28 8.95
CA ALA A 407 -3.56 -23.37 8.79
C ALA A 407 -4.13 -24.21 9.94
N THR A 408 -5.12 -23.69 10.65
CA THR A 408 -5.88 -24.44 11.67
C THR A 408 -7.38 -24.25 11.48
N GLU A 409 -8.16 -25.25 11.88
CA GLU A 409 -9.62 -25.18 11.85
C GLU A 409 -10.16 -25.03 13.27
N ASP A 410 -11.13 -24.13 13.46
CA ASP A 410 -11.83 -23.97 14.72
C ASP A 410 -13.34 -24.11 14.51
N ASN A 411 -13.95 -24.94 15.35
CA ASN A 411 -15.39 -25.22 15.34
C ASN A 411 -15.98 -24.79 16.70
N PRO A 412 -16.13 -23.48 16.93
CA PRO A 412 -16.48 -22.95 18.24
C PRO A 412 -17.93 -23.22 18.61
N VAL A 413 -18.18 -23.39 19.91
CA VAL A 413 -19.55 -23.45 20.46
C VAL A 413 -20.20 -22.06 20.49
N SER A 414 -19.39 -20.99 20.55
CA SER A 414 -19.81 -19.59 20.65
C SER A 414 -18.76 -18.70 20.00
N PHE A 415 -19.16 -17.57 19.43
CA PHE A 415 -18.21 -16.53 19.00
C PHE A 415 -17.44 -15.91 20.18
N ASP A 416 -17.93 -16.10 21.42
CA ASP A 416 -17.24 -15.71 22.65
C ASP A 416 -16.22 -16.76 23.05
N HIS A 417 -14.96 -16.50 22.71
CA HIS A 417 -13.84 -17.37 23.03
C HIS A 417 -13.34 -17.18 24.45
N LEU A 418 -13.66 -16.06 25.12
CA LEU A 418 -13.19 -15.75 26.48
C LEU A 418 -14.34 -15.35 27.44
N ASP A 419 -15.38 -16.19 27.55
CA ASP A 419 -16.58 -15.91 28.35
C ASP A 419 -16.38 -15.90 29.89
N GLY A 420 -15.19 -16.28 30.36
CA GLY A 420 -14.81 -16.37 31.78
C GLY A 420 -15.50 -17.49 32.59
N LYS A 421 -16.34 -18.30 31.95
CA LYS A 421 -17.19 -19.34 32.56
C LYS A 421 -16.81 -20.75 32.11
N ARG A 422 -16.34 -20.89 30.86
CA ARG A 422 -15.94 -22.16 30.23
C ARG A 422 -14.50 -22.06 29.79
N GLN A 423 -13.67 -23.00 30.24
CA GLN A 423 -12.26 -23.07 29.84
C GLN A 423 -12.12 -23.08 28.31
N PRO A 424 -11.29 -22.21 27.72
CA PRO A 424 -11.28 -21.96 26.29
C PRO A 424 -10.45 -23.02 25.53
N LYS A 425 -11.05 -24.20 25.34
CA LYS A 425 -10.39 -25.40 24.77
C LYS A 425 -10.23 -25.40 23.24
N GLY A 426 -10.84 -24.44 22.53
CA GLY A 426 -10.73 -24.29 21.07
C GLY A 426 -9.54 -23.40 20.67
N LEU A 427 -9.79 -22.45 19.76
CA LEU A 427 -8.79 -21.53 19.21
C LEU A 427 -7.76 -20.96 20.21
N VAL A 428 -8.19 -20.50 21.40
CA VAL A 428 -7.29 -19.91 22.40
C VAL A 428 -6.26 -20.93 22.90
N ARG A 429 -6.67 -22.18 23.14
CA ARG A 429 -5.75 -23.26 23.50
C ARG A 429 -4.76 -23.50 22.37
N THR A 430 -5.22 -23.59 21.12
CA THR A 430 -4.35 -23.76 19.95
C THR A 430 -3.30 -22.65 19.84
N ILE A 431 -3.69 -21.39 20.09
CA ILE A 431 -2.75 -20.26 20.13
C ILE A 431 -1.71 -20.44 21.26
N PHE A 432 -2.13 -20.85 22.46
CA PHE A 432 -1.19 -21.07 23.57
C PHE A 432 -0.26 -22.25 23.33
N GLU A 433 -0.73 -23.35 22.73
CA GLU A 433 0.09 -24.48 22.33
C GLU A 433 1.15 -24.05 21.30
N ARG A 434 0.75 -23.24 20.31
CA ARG A 434 1.67 -22.65 19.34
C ARG A 434 2.74 -21.80 20.03
N PHE A 435 2.35 -20.88 20.90
CA PHE A 435 3.29 -20.01 21.60
C PHE A 435 4.20 -20.76 22.56
N PHE A 436 3.68 -21.79 23.23
CA PHE A 436 4.48 -22.70 24.04
C PHE A 436 5.54 -23.41 23.19
N ASN A 437 5.14 -23.98 22.05
CA ASN A 437 6.04 -24.69 21.13
C ASN A 437 7.12 -23.78 20.55
N VAL A 438 6.79 -22.54 20.20
CA VAL A 438 7.78 -21.54 19.81
C VAL A 438 8.76 -21.27 20.95
N ALA A 439 8.24 -20.97 22.15
CA ALA A 439 9.06 -20.57 23.29
C ALA A 439 10.03 -21.66 23.78
N ILE A 440 9.67 -22.94 23.69
CA ILE A 440 10.57 -24.05 24.05
C ILE A 440 11.69 -24.28 23.01
N ASN A 441 11.46 -23.89 21.75
CA ASN A 441 12.37 -24.18 20.64
C ASN A 441 13.24 -22.98 20.22
N ASP A 442 12.87 -21.75 20.59
CA ASP A 442 13.59 -20.52 20.20
C ASP A 442 14.98 -20.36 20.88
N GLY A 443 15.41 -21.26 21.78
CA GLY A 443 16.79 -21.29 22.31
C GLY A 443 17.21 -20.13 23.22
N LYS A 444 16.48 -19.00 23.22
CA LYS A 444 16.81 -17.78 23.97
C LYS A 444 16.53 -17.93 25.47
N LEU A 445 17.40 -17.34 26.30
CA LEU A 445 17.34 -17.48 27.75
C LEU A 445 16.01 -16.97 28.36
N TYR A 446 15.47 -15.87 27.81
CA TYR A 446 14.20 -15.27 28.26
C TYR A 446 12.97 -16.10 27.82
N SER A 447 13.09 -16.92 26.76
CA SER A 447 11.99 -17.74 26.24
C SER A 447 11.58 -18.87 27.19
N LYS A 448 12.46 -19.28 28.13
CA LYS A 448 12.12 -20.27 29.17
C LYS A 448 10.99 -19.79 30.09
N ILE A 449 10.98 -18.50 30.46
CA ILE A 449 9.91 -17.93 31.29
C ILE A 449 8.61 -17.88 30.49
N VAL A 450 8.69 -17.51 29.21
CA VAL A 450 7.53 -17.47 28.32
C VAL A 450 6.92 -18.87 28.16
N ALA A 451 7.74 -19.89 27.92
CA ALA A 451 7.31 -21.29 27.86
C ALA A 451 6.68 -21.76 29.19
N PHE A 452 7.28 -21.40 30.32
CA PHE A 452 6.71 -21.71 31.64
C PHE A 452 5.31 -21.08 31.82
N ASN A 453 5.15 -19.81 31.46
CA ASN A 453 3.87 -19.09 31.58
C ASN A 453 2.79 -19.74 30.70
N TYR A 454 3.09 -20.06 29.43
CA TYR A 454 2.09 -20.71 28.57
C TYR A 454 1.78 -22.14 29.01
N ARG A 455 2.75 -22.89 29.56
CA ARG A 455 2.48 -24.19 30.17
C ARG A 455 1.47 -24.07 31.31
N GLN A 456 1.63 -23.09 32.19
CA GLN A 456 0.67 -22.86 33.28
C GLN A 456 -0.72 -22.52 32.77
N LEU A 457 -0.83 -21.70 31.72
CA LEU A 457 -2.13 -21.38 31.11
C LEU A 457 -2.77 -22.62 30.49
N LEU A 458 -2.00 -23.48 29.82
CA LEU A 458 -2.50 -24.74 29.26
C LEU A 458 -2.96 -25.71 30.36
N GLU A 459 -2.18 -25.87 31.43
CA GLU A 459 -2.55 -26.68 32.59
C GLU A 459 -3.85 -26.17 33.25
N GLN A 460 -4.06 -24.85 33.31
CA GLN A 460 -5.31 -24.25 33.81
C GLN A 460 -6.50 -24.54 32.90
N ILE A 461 -6.32 -24.53 31.57
CA ILE A 461 -7.37 -24.92 30.61
C ILE A 461 -7.78 -26.39 30.81
N ASP A 462 -6.82 -27.24 31.16
CA ASP A 462 -7.02 -28.68 31.37
C ASP A 462 -7.56 -29.02 32.77
N ASP A 463 -7.43 -28.12 33.75
CA ASP A 463 -7.95 -28.32 35.09
C ASP A 463 -9.48 -28.26 35.13
N ALA A 464 -10.09 -29.44 35.11
CA ALA A 464 -11.54 -29.62 35.21
C ALA A 464 -12.14 -29.11 36.54
N LYS A 465 -11.33 -28.81 37.56
CA LYS A 465 -11.80 -28.34 38.87
C LYS A 465 -12.03 -26.83 38.94
N SER A 466 -11.46 -26.05 38.02
CA SER A 466 -11.60 -24.59 38.01
C SER A 466 -12.29 -24.12 36.73
N PRO A 467 -13.63 -24.09 36.66
CA PRO A 467 -14.34 -23.69 35.45
C PRO A 467 -14.20 -22.20 35.13
N ARG A 468 -13.96 -21.36 36.14
CA ARG A 468 -13.78 -19.92 35.97
C ARG A 468 -12.30 -19.55 35.82
N TYR A 469 -12.05 -18.56 34.99
CA TYR A 469 -10.74 -17.96 34.74
C TYR A 469 -10.91 -16.46 34.51
N ASN A 470 -9.79 -15.74 34.39
CA ASN A 470 -9.79 -14.31 34.09
C ASN A 470 -9.65 -14.09 32.58
N PRO A 471 -10.71 -13.63 31.86
CA PRO A 471 -10.64 -13.38 30.42
C PRO A 471 -9.54 -12.41 30.01
N GLU A 472 -9.30 -11.36 30.80
CA GLU A 472 -8.32 -10.32 30.47
C GLU A 472 -6.89 -10.86 30.54
N LEU A 473 -6.60 -11.79 31.47
CA LEU A 473 -5.30 -12.47 31.52
C LEU A 473 -5.04 -13.25 30.24
N TYR A 474 -6.03 -14.02 29.78
CA TYR A 474 -5.92 -14.86 28.59
C TYR A 474 -5.86 -14.02 27.32
N ARG A 475 -6.67 -12.96 27.24
CA ARG A 475 -6.64 -12.00 26.13
C ARG A 475 -5.26 -11.35 25.98
N ARG A 476 -4.64 -10.92 27.08
CA ARG A 476 -3.27 -10.38 27.07
C ARG A 476 -2.22 -11.41 26.67
N ALA A 477 -2.42 -12.67 27.06
CA ALA A 477 -1.54 -13.76 26.64
C ALA A 477 -1.66 -14.05 25.13
N VAL A 478 -2.87 -13.99 24.56
CA VAL A 478 -3.06 -14.07 23.09
C VAL A 478 -2.33 -12.92 22.38
N GLN A 479 -2.50 -11.70 22.88
CA GLN A 479 -1.93 -10.48 22.28
C GLN A 479 -0.49 -10.19 22.77
N ASN A 480 0.30 -11.23 23.07
CA ASN A 480 1.67 -11.06 23.53
C ASN A 480 2.57 -10.49 22.41
N PRO A 481 3.18 -9.30 22.58
CA PRO A 481 3.97 -8.66 21.52
C PRO A 481 5.15 -9.50 21.03
N SER A 482 5.78 -10.29 21.90
CA SER A 482 6.89 -11.17 21.52
C SER A 482 6.47 -12.36 20.64
N MET A 483 5.17 -12.63 20.56
CA MET A 483 4.58 -13.71 19.77
C MET A 483 3.74 -13.20 18.59
N ARG A 484 3.72 -11.88 18.36
CA ARG A 484 2.91 -11.21 17.32
C ARG A 484 3.10 -11.83 15.94
N GLU A 485 4.34 -12.07 15.54
CA GLU A 485 4.68 -12.67 14.24
C GLU A 485 4.05 -14.06 14.08
N HIS A 486 4.12 -14.89 15.11
CA HIS A 486 3.53 -16.23 15.10
C HIS A 486 2.01 -16.21 15.14
N LEU A 487 1.40 -15.22 15.80
CA LEU A 487 -0.05 -15.01 15.81
C LEU A 487 -0.56 -14.59 14.43
N TYR A 488 0.10 -13.62 13.80
CA TYR A 488 -0.37 -13.02 12.55
C TYR A 488 -0.16 -13.93 11.34
N ARG A 489 0.69 -14.95 11.45
CA ARG A 489 0.85 -16.04 10.46
C ARG A 489 -0.09 -17.23 10.68
N LEU A 490 -0.95 -17.19 11.69
CA LEU A 490 -1.98 -18.21 11.89
C LEU A 490 -3.19 -17.90 11.02
N CYS A 491 -3.49 -18.79 10.09
CA CYS A 491 -4.68 -18.77 9.25
C CYS A 491 -5.74 -19.70 9.84
N VAL A 492 -6.94 -19.18 10.09
CA VAL A 492 -7.97 -19.92 10.83
C VAL A 492 -9.19 -20.11 9.96
N LYS A 493 -9.61 -21.35 9.76
CA LYS A 493 -10.93 -21.66 9.22
C LYS A 493 -11.94 -21.57 10.33
N HIS A 494 -12.83 -20.58 10.25
CA HIS A 494 -13.72 -20.24 11.34
C HIS A 494 -15.08 -19.79 10.80
N PRO A 495 -16.19 -20.10 11.48
CA PRO A 495 -17.49 -19.48 11.25
C PRO A 495 -17.40 -17.97 11.03
N SER A 496 -18.01 -17.42 9.98
CA SER A 496 -18.06 -15.96 9.82
C SER A 496 -19.25 -15.36 10.56
N GLU A 497 -19.02 -14.32 11.37
CA GLU A 497 -20.05 -13.50 11.98
C GLU A 497 -20.97 -12.83 10.95
N TRP A 498 -20.46 -12.60 9.73
CA TRP A 498 -21.19 -11.99 8.63
C TRP A 498 -22.16 -12.95 7.93
N TYR A 499 -22.03 -14.26 8.16
CA TYR A 499 -22.84 -15.32 7.54
C TYR A 499 -23.99 -15.79 8.43
N TYR A 500 -23.72 -16.05 9.71
CA TYR A 500 -24.67 -16.73 10.60
C TYR A 500 -25.78 -15.82 11.14
N SER A 501 -26.96 -16.39 11.35
CA SER A 501 -28.11 -15.72 11.97
C SER A 501 -28.08 -15.85 13.49
N SER A 502 -28.91 -15.07 14.18
CA SER A 502 -29.12 -15.22 15.63
C SER A 502 -29.71 -16.57 16.01
N GLU A 503 -30.35 -17.26 15.05
CA GLU A 503 -30.90 -18.61 15.23
C GLU A 503 -29.87 -19.73 15.11
N SER A 504 -28.65 -19.42 14.68
CA SER A 504 -27.56 -20.37 14.55
C SER A 504 -27.02 -20.78 15.92
N SER A 505 -26.56 -22.02 16.08
CA SER A 505 -26.06 -22.56 17.36
C SER A 505 -24.98 -21.68 18.01
N VAL A 506 -24.03 -21.20 17.21
CA VAL A 506 -22.92 -20.35 17.64
C VAL A 506 -23.40 -19.00 18.23
N TRP A 507 -24.46 -18.40 17.67
CA TRP A 507 -25.05 -17.17 18.20
C TRP A 507 -26.05 -17.42 19.34
N LYS A 508 -26.78 -18.54 19.30
CA LYS A 508 -27.66 -18.97 20.40
C LYS A 508 -26.90 -19.16 21.71
N ALA A 509 -25.64 -19.58 21.65
CA ALA A 509 -24.77 -19.67 22.81
C ALA A 509 -24.47 -18.31 23.46
N PHE A 510 -24.51 -17.22 22.69
CA PHE A 510 -24.35 -15.85 23.16
C PHE A 510 -25.69 -15.23 23.59
N PHE A 511 -26.74 -15.36 22.76
CA PHE A 511 -28.10 -14.84 22.99
C PHE A 511 -28.92 -15.68 23.98
N THR A 512 -28.40 -15.83 25.19
CA THR A 512 -29.04 -16.66 26.22
C THR A 512 -30.32 -16.02 26.79
N PRO A 513 -31.27 -16.83 27.29
CA PRO A 513 -32.42 -16.32 28.04
C PRO A 513 -32.01 -15.51 29.28
N GLN A 514 -30.85 -15.85 29.86
CA GLN A 514 -30.27 -15.10 30.96
C GLN A 514 -29.85 -13.69 30.53
N LEU A 515 -29.11 -13.54 29.42
CA LEU A 515 -28.72 -12.23 28.90
C LEU A 515 -29.96 -11.37 28.60
N LYS A 516 -31.01 -11.97 28.01
CA LYS A 516 -32.26 -11.28 27.72
C LYS A 516 -32.97 -10.75 28.98
N ARG A 517 -32.88 -11.46 30.09
CA ARG A 517 -33.51 -11.08 31.36
C ARG A 517 -32.66 -10.10 32.16
N ASP A 518 -31.36 -10.36 32.23
CA ASP A 518 -30.43 -9.64 33.10
C ASP A 518 -29.93 -8.34 32.44
N ALA A 519 -29.93 -8.27 31.09
CA ALA A 519 -29.53 -7.09 30.30
C ALA A 519 -30.32 -7.00 28.97
N PRO A 520 -31.64 -6.73 29.02
CA PRO A 520 -32.52 -6.76 27.84
C PRO A 520 -32.12 -5.77 26.73
N GLU A 521 -31.57 -4.62 27.09
CA GLU A 521 -31.11 -3.59 26.16
C GLU A 521 -29.88 -4.08 25.40
N TRP A 522 -28.89 -4.65 26.09
CA TRP A 522 -27.71 -5.27 25.47
C TRP A 522 -28.09 -6.42 24.53
N TYR A 523 -29.07 -7.22 24.92
CA TYR A 523 -29.62 -8.28 24.08
C TYR A 523 -30.26 -7.71 22.81
N ALA A 524 -31.13 -6.71 22.94
CA ALA A 524 -31.80 -6.05 21.82
C ALA A 524 -30.80 -5.39 20.88
N TYR A 525 -29.78 -4.72 21.46
CA TYR A 525 -28.72 -4.08 20.69
C TYR A 525 -27.95 -5.08 19.85
N SER A 526 -27.44 -6.12 20.49
CA SER A 526 -26.59 -7.11 19.82
C SER A 526 -27.38 -7.87 18.74
N MET A 527 -28.67 -8.12 18.97
CA MET A 527 -29.57 -8.77 18.01
C MET A 527 -29.80 -7.91 16.76
N LYS A 528 -30.08 -6.61 16.94
CA LYS A 528 -30.26 -5.68 15.82
C LYS A 528 -28.95 -5.46 15.07
N PHE A 529 -27.86 -5.24 15.78
CA PHE A 529 -26.53 -5.07 15.20
C PHE A 529 -26.15 -6.26 14.31
N LEU A 530 -26.34 -7.48 14.81
CA LEU A 530 -26.17 -8.70 14.03
C LEU A 530 -27.04 -8.69 12.76
N THR A 531 -28.33 -8.44 12.92
CA THR A 531 -29.30 -8.49 11.81
C THR A 531 -28.96 -7.50 10.72
N ASP A 532 -28.60 -6.28 11.11
CA ASP A 532 -28.27 -5.19 10.20
C ASP A 532 -26.96 -5.44 9.46
N LEU A 533 -25.96 -6.03 10.13
CA LEU A 533 -24.62 -6.22 9.56
C LEU A 533 -24.41 -7.56 8.85
N ARG A 534 -25.29 -8.53 9.04
CA ARG A 534 -25.19 -9.84 8.37
C ARG A 534 -25.50 -9.71 6.87
N TRP A 535 -24.52 -10.04 6.02
CA TRP A 535 -24.64 -9.90 4.56
C TRP A 535 -24.14 -11.12 3.76
N MET A 536 -23.21 -11.90 4.30
CA MET A 536 -22.39 -12.86 3.54
C MET A 536 -23.21 -14.00 2.91
N TYR A 537 -24.29 -14.44 3.57
CA TYR A 537 -25.22 -15.46 3.04
C TYR A 537 -25.93 -15.06 1.74
N ARG A 538 -25.89 -13.78 1.35
CA ARG A 538 -26.49 -13.26 0.12
C ARG A 538 -25.55 -13.31 -1.09
N VAL A 539 -24.26 -13.54 -0.86
CA VAL A 539 -23.23 -13.48 -1.90
C VAL A 539 -22.90 -14.88 -2.40
N ALA A 540 -23.13 -15.15 -3.68
CA ALA A 540 -22.85 -16.45 -4.27
C ALA A 540 -21.35 -16.80 -4.17
N GLY A 541 -21.05 -18.04 -3.77
CA GLY A 541 -19.67 -18.54 -3.61
C GLY A 541 -19.07 -18.28 -2.22
N MET A 542 -19.70 -17.45 -1.38
CA MET A 542 -19.32 -17.34 0.02
C MET A 542 -19.81 -18.55 0.82
N VAL A 543 -19.04 -18.94 1.84
CA VAL A 543 -19.30 -20.13 2.67
C VAL A 543 -19.42 -19.77 4.14
N GLU A 544 -20.01 -20.68 4.92
CA GLU A 544 -20.18 -20.53 6.37
C GLU A 544 -18.85 -20.36 7.12
N ASN A 545 -17.86 -21.18 6.77
CA ASN A 545 -16.58 -21.29 7.44
C ASN A 545 -15.43 -21.00 6.45
N PRO A 546 -15.22 -19.75 6.04
CA PRO A 546 -14.07 -19.39 5.22
C PRO A 546 -12.77 -19.50 6.01
N TRP A 547 -11.66 -19.51 5.29
CA TRP A 547 -10.34 -19.26 5.87
C TRP A 547 -10.14 -17.76 6.07
N HIS A 548 -9.69 -17.37 7.27
CA HIS A 548 -9.32 -16.01 7.62
C HIS A 548 -7.80 -15.89 7.70
N MET A 549 -7.26 -14.86 7.07
CA MET A 549 -5.83 -14.55 7.04
C MET A 549 -5.60 -13.11 7.51
N HIS A 550 -4.52 -12.85 8.25
CA HIS A 550 -4.24 -11.49 8.69
C HIS A 550 -4.04 -10.60 7.44
N PRO A 551 -4.84 -9.54 7.23
CA PRO A 551 -4.85 -8.82 5.94
C PRO A 551 -3.49 -8.28 5.53
N LEU A 552 -2.79 -7.60 6.44
CA LEU A 552 -1.48 -6.99 6.12
C LEU A 552 -0.36 -8.03 5.95
N VAL A 553 -0.23 -8.97 6.90
CA VAL A 553 0.84 -9.97 6.89
C VAL A 553 0.71 -10.96 5.74
N PHE A 554 -0.51 -11.39 5.41
CA PHE A 554 -0.73 -12.28 4.29
C PHE A 554 -0.43 -11.60 2.95
N LEU A 555 -0.99 -10.40 2.71
CA LEU A 555 -0.77 -9.69 1.46
C LEU A 555 0.71 -9.31 1.28
N ASP A 556 1.41 -8.86 2.33
CA ASP A 556 2.86 -8.61 2.29
C ASP A 556 3.66 -9.89 1.94
N ALA A 557 3.27 -11.04 2.51
CA ALA A 557 3.97 -12.29 2.28
C ALA A 557 3.87 -12.80 0.84
N ILE A 558 2.74 -12.57 0.17
CA ILE A 558 2.53 -12.91 -1.25
C ILE A 558 2.91 -11.77 -2.21
N ASN A 559 3.25 -10.60 -1.67
CA ASN A 559 3.59 -9.44 -2.46
C ASN A 559 4.86 -9.69 -3.25
N ASN A 560 4.76 -9.70 -4.58
CA ASN A 560 5.91 -9.86 -5.46
C ASN A 560 6.68 -8.54 -5.69
N ILE A 561 6.56 -7.58 -4.76
CA ILE A 561 7.39 -6.38 -4.75
C ILE A 561 8.85 -6.80 -4.48
N GLY A 562 9.54 -7.17 -5.56
CA GLY A 562 10.92 -6.79 -5.73
C GLY A 562 11.03 -5.27 -5.95
N MET A 563 10.02 -4.63 -6.55
CA MET A 563 10.02 -3.20 -6.87
C MET A 563 9.46 -2.33 -5.73
N THR A 564 10.31 -1.81 -4.85
CA THR A 564 9.86 -0.85 -3.83
C THR A 564 9.48 0.49 -4.48
N LEU A 565 8.66 1.30 -3.81
CA LEU A 565 8.36 2.66 -4.31
C LEU A 565 9.64 3.49 -4.46
N ASP A 566 10.57 3.38 -3.51
CA ASP A 566 11.88 4.03 -3.57
C ASP A 566 12.62 3.66 -4.85
N GLU A 567 12.58 2.39 -5.22
CA GLU A 567 13.22 1.89 -6.42
C GLU A 567 12.49 2.35 -7.69
N ALA A 568 11.15 2.25 -7.70
CA ALA A 568 10.31 2.69 -8.80
C ALA A 568 10.50 4.20 -9.08
N ARG A 569 10.66 5.02 -8.04
CA ARG A 569 10.98 6.46 -8.17
C ARG A 569 12.29 6.68 -8.91
N VAL A 570 13.35 5.96 -8.53
CA VAL A 570 14.66 6.09 -9.19
C VAL A 570 14.61 5.60 -10.64
N ARG A 571 13.97 4.46 -10.90
CA ARG A 571 13.79 3.91 -12.25
C ARG A 571 12.97 4.83 -13.16
N ALA A 572 11.87 5.39 -12.64
CA ALA A 572 11.06 6.37 -13.36
C ALA A 572 11.86 7.62 -13.71
N PHE A 573 12.71 8.09 -12.78
CA PHE A 573 13.62 9.21 -13.03
C PHE A 573 14.65 8.88 -14.13
N MET A 574 15.21 7.67 -14.12
CA MET A 574 16.14 7.21 -15.16
C MET A 574 15.48 7.17 -16.55
N ARG A 575 14.24 6.69 -16.66
CA ARG A 575 13.49 6.68 -17.93
C ARG A 575 13.15 8.09 -18.40
N MET A 576 12.83 8.98 -17.48
CA MET A 576 12.64 10.40 -17.76
C MET A 576 13.91 11.05 -18.34
N ILE A 577 15.10 10.74 -17.82
CA ILE A 577 16.39 11.23 -18.37
C ILE A 577 16.51 10.83 -19.85
N ARG A 578 16.22 9.57 -20.20
CA ARG A 578 16.31 9.07 -21.59
C ARG A 578 15.39 9.84 -22.55
N VAL A 579 14.23 10.29 -22.09
CA VAL A 579 13.35 11.16 -22.88
C VAL A 579 13.99 12.53 -23.13
N GLY A 580 14.64 13.10 -22.13
CA GLY A 580 15.36 14.37 -22.25
C GLY A 580 16.55 14.29 -23.22
N GLU A 581 17.31 13.20 -23.14
CA GLU A 581 18.47 12.96 -23.99
C GLU A 581 18.09 12.45 -25.41
N GLY A 582 16.83 12.07 -25.63
CA GLY A 582 16.33 11.60 -26.92
C GLY A 582 16.77 10.17 -27.26
N THR A 583 16.92 9.33 -26.25
CA THR A 583 17.53 7.99 -26.27
C THR A 583 16.57 6.91 -25.71
N VAL A 584 15.27 7.08 -25.96
CA VAL A 584 14.23 6.13 -25.52
C VAL A 584 14.32 4.83 -26.32
N GLY A 585 14.09 3.68 -25.66
CA GLY A 585 14.14 2.35 -26.26
C GLY A 585 15.55 1.82 -26.51
N GLU A 586 15.64 0.61 -27.07
CA GLU A 586 16.90 -0.15 -27.25
C GLU A 586 17.96 0.60 -28.06
N VAL A 587 17.54 1.31 -29.11
CA VAL A 587 18.47 2.09 -29.96
C VAL A 587 19.17 3.19 -29.15
N GLY A 588 18.56 3.65 -28.06
CA GLY A 588 19.16 4.62 -27.16
C GLY A 588 20.50 4.18 -26.58
N TYR A 589 20.66 2.89 -26.27
CA TYR A 589 21.90 2.36 -25.70
C TYR A 589 23.09 2.41 -26.65
N GLU A 590 22.86 2.42 -27.97
CA GLU A 590 23.91 2.56 -28.99
C GLU A 590 24.08 4.00 -29.52
N THR A 591 23.29 4.96 -29.03
CA THR A 591 23.18 6.30 -29.61
C THR A 591 24.32 7.23 -29.16
N LEU A 592 25.01 7.84 -30.11
CA LEU A 592 25.99 8.92 -29.94
C LEU A 592 25.32 10.30 -29.96
N PHE A 593 26.01 11.31 -29.43
CA PHE A 593 25.66 12.71 -29.62
C PHE A 593 25.37 13.01 -31.09
N GLY A 594 24.15 13.48 -31.38
CA GLY A 594 23.70 13.72 -32.74
C GLY A 594 22.90 12.57 -33.39
N LYS A 595 22.53 11.53 -32.64
CA LYS A 595 21.61 10.45 -33.07
C LYS A 595 22.22 9.41 -34.04
N GLN A 596 23.53 9.39 -34.18
CA GLN A 596 24.22 8.28 -34.87
C GLN A 596 24.38 7.09 -33.91
N SER A 597 24.58 5.89 -34.44
CA SER A 597 24.83 4.67 -33.66
C SER A 597 26.31 4.32 -33.70
N PHE A 598 26.95 4.12 -32.54
CA PHE A 598 28.36 3.68 -32.55
C PHE A 598 28.53 2.26 -33.09
N ILE A 599 27.47 1.45 -33.10
CA ILE A 599 27.48 0.11 -33.66
C ILE A 599 27.28 0.17 -35.19
N LYS A 600 26.19 0.81 -35.65
CA LYS A 600 25.82 0.80 -37.07
C LYS A 600 26.69 1.72 -37.91
N ASP A 601 26.98 2.92 -37.41
CA ASP A 601 27.69 3.95 -38.18
C ASP A 601 29.21 3.92 -37.97
N TYR A 602 29.68 3.38 -36.83
CA TYR A 602 31.09 3.39 -36.46
C TYR A 602 31.69 2.00 -36.16
N HIS A 603 30.90 0.92 -36.33
CA HIS A 603 31.34 -0.47 -36.19
C HIS A 603 32.05 -0.77 -34.86
N LYS A 604 31.58 -0.14 -33.77
CA LYS A 604 31.95 -0.46 -32.39
C LYS A 604 30.97 -1.46 -31.79
N ASP A 605 31.24 -1.85 -30.55
CA ASP A 605 30.40 -2.75 -29.76
C ASP A 605 30.26 -2.20 -28.32
N PHE A 606 29.64 -2.99 -27.46
CA PHE A 606 29.41 -2.63 -26.06
C PHE A 606 30.58 -2.98 -25.13
N SER A 607 31.74 -3.41 -25.65
CA SER A 607 32.87 -3.83 -24.79
C SER A 607 33.40 -2.68 -23.92
N ASP A 608 33.27 -1.43 -24.37
CA ASP A 608 33.63 -0.23 -23.63
C ASP A 608 32.87 1.00 -24.15
N HIS A 609 32.95 2.13 -23.42
CA HIS A 609 32.42 3.40 -23.91
C HIS A 609 33.11 3.77 -25.24
N PRO A 610 32.37 4.19 -26.29
CA PRO A 610 32.92 4.31 -27.64
C PRO A 610 33.99 5.42 -27.77
N ASN A 611 33.96 6.43 -26.89
CA ASN A 611 34.90 7.57 -26.87
C ASN A 611 35.01 8.31 -28.22
N ILE A 612 33.95 8.29 -29.02
CA ILE A 612 33.88 8.97 -30.32
C ILE A 612 33.43 10.41 -30.11
N ILE A 613 34.22 11.39 -30.57
CA ILE A 613 33.86 12.81 -30.50
C ILE A 613 33.10 13.20 -31.77
N ILE A 614 31.83 13.58 -31.62
CA ILE A 614 31.01 14.11 -32.71
C ILE A 614 31.00 15.64 -32.61
N THR A 615 31.35 16.31 -33.72
CA THR A 615 31.31 17.77 -33.83
C THR A 615 30.12 18.21 -34.67
N ARG A 616 29.23 19.04 -34.11
CA ARG A 616 28.11 19.63 -34.84
C ARG A 616 28.32 21.12 -35.04
N SER A 617 28.64 21.50 -36.27
CA SER A 617 28.83 22.90 -36.70
C SER A 617 27.60 23.77 -36.42
N THR A 618 26.40 23.19 -36.54
CA THR A 618 25.12 23.87 -36.24
C THR A 618 24.92 24.21 -34.76
N LEU A 619 25.55 23.46 -33.85
CA LEU A 619 25.48 23.66 -32.39
C LEU A 619 26.77 24.28 -31.81
N LYS A 620 27.78 24.53 -32.66
CA LYS A 620 29.14 24.96 -32.27
C LYS A 620 29.71 24.15 -31.09
N SER A 621 29.43 22.86 -31.05
CA SER A 621 29.82 21.98 -29.94
C SER A 621 30.34 20.64 -30.43
N SER A 622 31.30 20.11 -29.68
CA SER A 622 31.85 18.77 -29.83
C SER A 622 31.56 17.98 -28.56
N SER A 623 31.05 16.77 -28.68
CA SER A 623 30.71 15.93 -27.54
C SER A 623 31.06 14.47 -27.80
N SER A 624 31.52 13.78 -26.75
CA SER A 624 31.71 12.33 -26.74
C SER A 624 30.57 11.58 -26.06
N ALA A 625 29.45 12.24 -25.81
CA ALA A 625 28.28 11.64 -25.17
C ALA A 625 27.78 10.41 -25.95
N ALA A 626 27.57 9.31 -25.24
CA ALA A 626 27.08 8.07 -25.81
C ALA A 626 26.11 7.34 -24.87
N GLY A 627 25.27 6.50 -25.47
CA GLY A 627 24.37 5.59 -24.80
C GLY A 627 23.10 6.24 -24.25
N ALA A 628 22.33 5.45 -23.50
CA ALA A 628 21.00 5.79 -23.02
C ALA A 628 20.98 7.06 -22.16
N TYR A 629 22.05 7.30 -21.40
CA TYR A 629 22.18 8.46 -20.51
C TYR A 629 23.17 9.51 -21.03
N GLN A 630 23.58 9.42 -22.30
CA GLN A 630 24.52 10.34 -22.94
C GLN A 630 25.78 10.58 -22.08
N VAL A 631 26.35 9.49 -21.56
CA VAL A 631 27.52 9.50 -20.69
C VAL A 631 28.71 10.08 -21.47
N MET A 632 29.43 11.02 -20.87
CA MET A 632 30.65 11.57 -21.48
C MET A 632 31.82 10.61 -21.31
N GLY A 633 32.68 10.50 -22.34
CA GLY A 633 33.87 9.65 -22.27
C GLY A 633 34.81 9.99 -21.11
N TYR A 634 34.94 11.27 -20.74
CA TYR A 634 35.72 11.67 -19.57
C TYR A 634 35.06 11.29 -18.23
N THR A 635 33.73 11.17 -18.17
CA THR A 635 33.02 10.70 -16.97
C THR A 635 33.21 9.20 -16.81
N TRP A 636 33.12 8.47 -17.91
CA TRP A 636 33.38 7.03 -17.93
C TRP A 636 34.81 6.71 -17.48
N ASN A 637 35.78 7.46 -17.98
CA ASN A 637 37.21 7.29 -17.70
C ASN A 637 37.71 8.01 -16.44
N ASP A 638 36.83 8.65 -15.66
CA ASP A 638 37.22 9.31 -14.41
C ASP A 638 37.77 8.28 -13.40
N PRO A 639 38.93 8.50 -12.76
CA PRO A 639 39.53 7.55 -11.83
C PRO A 639 38.64 7.14 -10.65
N ASN A 640 37.79 8.05 -10.14
CA ASN A 640 36.87 7.70 -9.05
C ASN A 640 35.73 6.83 -9.58
N MET A 641 35.20 7.16 -10.76
CA MET A 641 34.15 6.35 -11.39
C MET A 641 34.64 4.96 -11.79
N LEU A 642 35.89 4.83 -12.24
CA LEU A 642 36.54 3.52 -12.45
C LEU A 642 36.58 2.67 -11.18
N SER A 643 36.92 3.27 -10.04
CA SER A 643 36.92 2.59 -8.74
C SER A 643 35.52 2.09 -8.36
N TYR A 644 34.49 2.93 -8.54
CA TYR A 644 33.11 2.54 -8.27
C TYR A 644 32.60 1.48 -9.25
N ARG A 645 32.89 1.60 -10.54
CA ARG A 645 32.56 0.56 -11.53
C ARG A 645 33.14 -0.79 -11.15
N LYS A 646 34.43 -0.82 -10.78
CA LYS A 646 35.09 -2.03 -10.28
C LYS A 646 34.43 -2.59 -9.03
N LYS A 647 34.05 -1.72 -8.08
CA LYS A 647 33.34 -2.13 -6.86
C LYS A 647 32.01 -2.83 -7.17
N TYR A 648 31.27 -2.32 -8.15
CA TYR A 648 29.93 -2.81 -8.50
C TYR A 648 29.90 -3.75 -9.71
N GLY A 649 31.06 -4.26 -10.15
CA GLY A 649 31.14 -5.25 -11.23
C GLY A 649 30.81 -4.74 -12.64
N ILE A 650 30.84 -3.42 -12.86
CA ILE A 650 30.56 -2.81 -14.17
C ILE A 650 31.84 -2.84 -15.00
N VAL A 651 31.91 -3.76 -15.96
CA VAL A 651 33.14 -4.03 -16.75
C VAL A 651 33.03 -3.65 -18.23
N ASP A 652 31.83 -3.40 -18.74
CA ASP A 652 31.55 -3.10 -20.14
C ASP A 652 30.58 -1.90 -20.26
N PHE A 653 30.15 -1.57 -21.47
CA PHE A 653 29.18 -0.52 -21.76
C PHE A 653 27.85 -1.08 -22.30
N SER A 654 27.50 -2.33 -21.94
CA SER A 654 26.22 -2.97 -22.28
C SER A 654 25.01 -2.18 -21.76
N PRO A 655 23.78 -2.43 -22.27
CA PRO A 655 22.57 -1.77 -21.76
C PRO A 655 22.42 -1.84 -20.23
N LYS A 656 22.62 -3.02 -19.66
CA LYS A 656 22.62 -3.23 -18.20
C LYS A 656 23.69 -2.36 -17.51
N SER A 657 24.92 -2.38 -17.98
CA SER A 657 26.03 -1.61 -17.39
C SER A 657 25.81 -0.10 -17.50
N GLN A 658 25.13 0.39 -18.54
CA GLN A 658 24.76 1.80 -18.66
C GLN A 658 23.73 2.21 -17.61
N ASP A 659 22.71 1.39 -17.36
CA ASP A 659 21.70 1.63 -16.33
C ASP A 659 22.33 1.61 -14.93
N GLU A 660 23.15 0.60 -14.64
CA GLU A 660 23.89 0.48 -13.38
C GLU A 660 24.81 1.68 -13.16
N PHE A 661 25.54 2.11 -14.21
CA PHE A 661 26.42 3.26 -14.15
C PHE A 661 25.66 4.58 -13.93
N CYS A 662 24.45 4.72 -14.46
CA CYS A 662 23.59 5.86 -14.18
C CYS A 662 23.30 5.98 -12.67
N VAL A 663 22.99 4.87 -11.99
CA VAL A 663 22.80 4.87 -10.53
C VAL A 663 24.07 5.30 -9.80
N LEU A 664 25.26 4.88 -10.26
CA LEU A 664 26.53 5.33 -9.68
C LEU A 664 26.76 6.84 -9.86
N ILE A 665 26.36 7.42 -11.01
CA ILE A 665 26.39 8.87 -11.22
C ILE A 665 25.49 9.57 -10.19
N LEU A 666 24.25 9.08 -10.01
CA LEU A 666 23.30 9.63 -9.04
C LEU A 666 23.79 9.53 -7.58
N LYS A 667 24.54 8.48 -7.23
CA LYS A 667 25.06 8.27 -5.86
C LYS A 667 26.35 9.04 -5.60
N TYR A 668 27.34 8.87 -6.45
CA TYR A 668 28.73 9.22 -6.16
C TYR A 668 29.18 10.52 -6.82
N LYS A 669 28.81 10.72 -8.09
CA LYS A 669 29.18 11.94 -8.82
C LYS A 669 28.30 13.13 -8.43
N ARG A 670 26.99 12.91 -8.30
CA ARG A 670 25.99 13.91 -7.91
C ARG A 670 25.44 13.62 -6.53
N LYS A 671 26.31 13.69 -5.52
CA LYS A 671 25.99 13.36 -4.12
C LYS A 671 24.68 14.02 -3.67
N GLY A 672 23.83 13.22 -3.01
CA GLY A 672 22.53 13.66 -2.49
C GLY A 672 21.38 13.44 -3.47
N ALA A 673 21.61 13.43 -4.79
CA ALA A 673 20.54 13.29 -5.78
C ALA A 673 19.77 11.97 -5.63
N LEU A 674 20.49 10.84 -5.50
CA LEU A 674 19.82 9.53 -5.32
C LEU A 674 18.89 9.51 -4.10
N LYS A 675 19.30 10.12 -2.99
CA LYS A 675 18.48 10.18 -1.76
C LYS A 675 17.22 11.01 -1.97
N LEU A 676 17.33 12.16 -2.63
CA LEU A 676 16.18 13.02 -2.91
C LEU A 676 15.14 12.31 -3.77
N ILE A 677 15.59 11.58 -4.80
CA ILE A 677 14.68 10.79 -5.65
C ILE A 677 13.99 9.68 -4.84
N ILE A 678 14.74 8.95 -4.00
CA ILE A 678 14.19 7.92 -3.10
C ILE A 678 13.14 8.53 -2.17
N ASP A 679 13.44 9.66 -1.55
CA ASP A 679 12.53 10.35 -0.60
C ASP A 679 11.32 11.01 -1.31
N GLY A 680 11.28 11.02 -2.64
CA GLY A 680 10.20 11.61 -3.45
C GLY A 680 10.35 13.11 -3.71
N ASP A 681 11.49 13.72 -3.33
CA ASP A 681 11.84 15.11 -3.64
C ASP A 681 12.48 15.22 -5.03
N ILE A 682 11.65 15.10 -6.05
CA ILE A 682 12.07 15.15 -7.46
C ILE A 682 12.54 16.54 -7.86
N ASP A 683 11.97 17.58 -7.25
CA ASP A 683 12.35 18.97 -7.48
C ASP A 683 13.77 19.25 -7.00
N GLY A 684 14.10 18.84 -5.77
CA GLY A 684 15.45 18.94 -5.24
C GLY A 684 16.45 18.11 -6.06
N ALA A 685 16.03 16.94 -6.56
CA ALA A 685 16.88 16.13 -7.43
C ALA A 685 17.19 16.82 -8.77
N LEU A 686 16.21 17.45 -9.41
CA LEU A 686 16.40 18.17 -10.68
C LEU A 686 17.40 19.33 -10.55
N ASP A 687 17.36 20.06 -9.43
CA ASP A 687 18.29 21.16 -9.18
C ASP A 687 19.75 20.72 -9.14
N ILE A 688 20.03 19.53 -8.61
CA ILE A 688 21.38 18.91 -8.59
C ILE A 688 21.74 18.32 -9.95
N LEU A 689 20.81 17.62 -10.59
CA LEU A 689 21.09 16.78 -11.78
C LEU A 689 21.11 17.56 -13.09
N SER A 690 20.53 18.75 -13.13
CA SER A 690 20.65 19.70 -14.26
C SER A 690 22.09 20.12 -14.60
N TYR A 691 23.05 19.87 -13.69
CA TYR A 691 24.48 20.04 -13.98
C TYR A 691 25.13 18.84 -14.67
N GLU A 692 24.50 17.66 -14.68
CA GLU A 692 25.00 16.46 -15.38
C GLU A 692 24.31 16.29 -16.73
N TRP A 693 22.98 16.35 -16.73
CA TRP A 693 22.17 16.20 -17.94
C TRP A 693 21.62 17.54 -18.38
N ALA A 694 22.11 18.01 -19.52
CA ALA A 694 21.75 19.30 -20.07
C ALA A 694 20.28 19.41 -20.50
N SER A 695 19.60 18.27 -20.67
CA SER A 695 18.18 18.20 -21.00
C SER A 695 17.25 18.51 -19.81
N LEU A 696 17.76 18.47 -18.57
CA LEU A 696 16.98 18.64 -17.35
C LEU A 696 16.86 20.13 -16.92
N PRO A 697 15.71 20.55 -16.37
CA PRO A 697 15.55 21.87 -15.77
C PRO A 697 16.26 21.98 -14.40
N PRO A 698 16.65 23.19 -13.96
CA PRO A 698 16.61 24.45 -14.69
C PRO A 698 17.65 24.49 -15.81
N ALA A 699 17.31 25.01 -16.98
CA ALA A 699 18.21 25.01 -18.15
C ALA A 699 19.54 25.71 -17.85
N ARG A 700 20.63 24.94 -17.70
CA ARG A 700 21.98 25.47 -17.39
C ARG A 700 22.90 25.56 -18.60
N TYR A 701 22.51 24.94 -19.72
CA TYR A 701 23.31 24.83 -20.94
C TYR A 701 22.50 25.31 -22.15
N PRO A 702 23.16 25.72 -23.26
CA PRO A 702 22.49 26.27 -24.45
C PRO A 702 21.69 25.24 -25.29
N GLN A 703 21.33 24.09 -24.72
CA GLN A 703 20.54 23.04 -25.36
C GLN A 703 19.02 23.20 -25.07
N PRO A 704 18.13 22.69 -25.94
CA PRO A 704 16.69 22.73 -25.68
C PRO A 704 16.34 21.91 -24.43
N THR A 705 15.70 22.53 -23.44
CA THR A 705 15.20 21.86 -22.23
C THR A 705 13.69 21.75 -22.23
N LYS A 706 13.16 20.64 -21.73
CA LYS A 706 11.72 20.51 -21.47
C LYS A 706 11.30 21.37 -20.27
N SER A 707 10.05 21.81 -20.24
CA SER A 707 9.52 22.54 -19.07
C SER A 707 9.44 21.62 -17.85
N LYS A 708 9.54 22.19 -16.64
CA LYS A 708 9.44 21.44 -15.39
C LYS A 708 8.14 20.63 -15.30
N SER A 709 7.03 21.17 -15.77
CA SER A 709 5.73 20.48 -15.80
C SER A 709 5.71 19.26 -16.73
N GLU A 710 6.35 19.34 -17.90
CA GLU A 710 6.44 18.19 -18.82
C GLU A 710 7.33 17.08 -18.25
N VAL A 711 8.43 17.46 -17.62
CA VAL A 711 9.37 16.54 -16.94
C VAL A 711 8.64 15.80 -15.81
N MET A 712 7.90 16.52 -14.95
CA MET A 712 7.11 15.90 -13.89
C MET A 712 5.97 15.01 -14.41
N SER A 713 5.32 15.38 -15.51
CA SER A 713 4.29 14.55 -16.13
C SER A 713 4.87 13.24 -16.68
N LEU A 714 6.05 13.29 -17.30
CA LEU A 714 6.75 12.09 -17.79
C LEU A 714 7.22 11.21 -16.62
N TYR A 715 7.77 11.82 -15.57
CA TYR A 715 8.15 11.12 -14.35
C TYR A 715 6.97 10.36 -13.75
N ASN A 716 5.83 11.02 -13.53
CA ASN A 716 4.64 10.39 -12.94
C ASN A 716 4.09 9.26 -13.82
N LYS A 717 4.13 9.43 -15.14
CA LYS A 717 3.78 8.36 -16.09
C LYS A 717 4.69 7.15 -15.89
N TYR A 718 6.01 7.34 -15.93
CA TYR A 718 6.96 6.23 -15.77
C TYR A 718 6.93 5.61 -14.39
N LEU A 719 6.62 6.39 -13.34
CA LEU A 719 6.44 5.85 -12.00
C LEU A 719 5.31 4.84 -11.95
N LEU A 720 4.17 5.13 -12.61
CA LEU A 720 3.07 4.19 -12.71
C LEU A 720 3.46 2.94 -13.52
N GLU A 721 4.17 3.12 -14.64
CA GLU A 721 4.66 2.01 -15.46
C GLU A 721 5.62 1.09 -14.66
N GLU A 722 6.61 1.65 -13.97
CA GLU A 722 7.55 0.88 -13.13
C GLU A 722 6.85 0.14 -11.99
N LEU A 723 5.87 0.77 -11.33
CA LEU A 723 5.06 0.13 -10.29
C LEU A 723 4.19 -1.00 -10.84
N SER A 724 3.83 -0.95 -12.13
CA SER A 724 3.10 -2.02 -12.84
C SER A 724 4.01 -3.09 -13.46
N GLY A 725 5.34 -2.97 -13.31
CA GLY A 725 6.31 -3.88 -13.91
C GLY A 725 6.60 -3.63 -15.40
N GLU A 726 6.06 -2.55 -15.98
CA GLU A 726 6.32 -2.15 -17.36
C GLU A 726 7.58 -1.26 -17.41
N THR A 727 8.70 -1.83 -17.88
CA THR A 727 9.99 -1.13 -17.95
C THR A 727 10.75 -1.41 -19.25
N ASP A 728 11.48 -0.41 -19.73
CA ASP A 728 12.46 -0.54 -20.84
C ASP A 728 13.90 -0.40 -20.34
N LEU A 729 14.12 -0.55 -19.03
CA LEU A 729 15.42 -0.59 -18.38
C LEU A 729 15.92 -2.03 -18.28
N HIS A 730 17.23 -2.19 -18.40
CA HIS A 730 17.98 -3.44 -18.16
C HIS A 730 18.51 -3.51 -16.72
N LEU A 731 18.08 -2.60 -15.84
CA LEU A 731 18.47 -2.54 -14.44
C LEU A 731 17.84 -3.68 -13.61
N PRO A 732 18.63 -4.55 -12.97
CA PRO A 732 18.10 -5.57 -12.07
C PRO A 732 17.38 -4.94 -10.88
N ILE A 733 16.26 -5.53 -10.50
CA ILE A 733 15.52 -5.11 -9.31
C ILE A 733 16.38 -5.33 -8.05
N GLY A 734 16.43 -4.33 -7.16
CA GLY A 734 17.24 -4.33 -5.93
C GLY A 734 18.62 -3.68 -6.06
N TYR A 735 19.10 -3.41 -7.28
CA TYR A 735 20.43 -2.80 -7.51
C TYR A 735 20.55 -1.40 -6.87
N ILE A 736 19.50 -0.60 -6.93
CA ILE A 736 19.49 0.75 -6.36
C ILE A 736 19.69 0.71 -4.84
N LYS A 737 19.05 -0.25 -4.16
CA LYS A 737 19.22 -0.47 -2.72
C LYS A 737 20.65 -0.89 -2.38
N GLN A 738 21.24 -1.78 -3.19
CA GLN A 738 22.64 -2.19 -3.07
C GLN A 738 23.60 -0.97 -3.13
N VAL A 739 23.48 -0.13 -4.16
CA VAL A 739 24.30 1.08 -4.32
C VAL A 739 24.04 2.09 -3.21
N TYR A 740 22.78 2.29 -2.80
CA TYR A 740 22.42 3.25 -1.76
C TYR A 740 23.05 2.87 -0.41
N ASN A 741 23.01 1.59 -0.05
CA ASN A 741 23.58 1.04 1.19
C ASN A 741 25.09 0.82 1.13
N GLY A 742 25.69 0.92 -0.06
CA GLY A 742 27.12 0.77 -0.26
C GLY A 742 27.60 -0.68 -0.20
N VAL A 743 26.70 -1.65 -0.39
CA VAL A 743 26.96 -3.10 -0.28
C VAL A 743 27.47 -3.67 -1.60
#